data_AF-A0A423J2P4-F1
#
_entry.id   AF-A0A423J2P4-F1
#
_cell.length_a   1.000
_cell.length_b   1.000
_cell.length_c   1.000
_cell.angle_alpha   90.00
_cell.angle_beta   90.00
_cell.angle_gamma   90.00
#
_symmetry.space_group_name_H-M   'P 1'
#
loop_
_entity.id
_entity.type
_entity.pdbx_description
1 polymer ?
#
loop_
_entity_poly.entity_id
_entity_poly.type
_entity_poly.pdbx_seq_one_letter_code
_entity_poly.pdbx_strand_id
1 'polypeptide(L)'
;MNLPSLRADLQLSAAAPALDGSPRWTLADPVRGRYFKLGAAAMRLLRHWSLGDPEHVLRAANREPGLPLDGAALEQLLEFLRGHDLISALDPSQRASYSLKAAAQRQSLWQILLHQYLFFRIPLWRPDAFLNRAWPWLERFGPRALRYGLPVTLGLGVFLVSRDWQRFIATFPHLFSLGGALAFAVALFFAKLCHEFGHAFMAKRAGCRVQSMGVAFMVLLPMFYTDVSDAWRVNDRRTRLLIGAGGVLAELVLACIALLAWSLLPDGPGRTAAFMLASATWITTLVINLNPFMRFDGYFLLSDFWEVDNLQGRAFALCRWRLREFLFGYAAPAPEPWSPKMQRRLLIWGYGAWLWRAVLFFGIALAVYHLFFKVLGIFLMLVELVWFIFLPILSEWRQWWSRREQAHAPRVLLSGLVLLGLLLLLALPWRSAVELPTMLEAGRASALHAPVAARVKTVNVHDGQVVAQGEVLIELESPDLDSRQAIVRREIQIQQLQMRRQAGRSETAADAGIVEQRLAEAVAEYRGLAAQRERLLLRAPHGGKVRDLLPQLTVGRWLSTKDPLTRVVEDGARLRGYLAEAELWRVSPGASGRFIADDPMHPAIAVQLSEIDTNGVAYVDQEALTSDHHGPIAVRRDQHQRAEPVQAQYGARLSILENTPTPVQPLRGIVVLQGSGESLLGVAWRRLAALGVRESGF
;
A
#
# COMPACT_ATOMS: atom_id res chain seq x y z
N MET A 1 -44.04 -13.65 -47.38
CA MET A 1 -44.33 -14.10 -46.00
C MET A 1 -44.85 -12.91 -45.24
N ASN A 2 -45.97 -13.04 -44.53
CA ASN A 2 -46.47 -11.92 -43.73
C ASN A 2 -45.62 -11.74 -42.48
N LEU A 3 -45.36 -10.48 -42.13
CA LEU A 3 -44.76 -10.04 -40.88
C LEU A 3 -45.65 -10.45 -39.71
N PRO A 4 -45.04 -10.83 -38.58
CA PRO A 4 -45.79 -11.31 -37.43
C PRO A 4 -46.48 -10.15 -36.70
N SER A 5 -47.63 -10.42 -36.08
CA SER A 5 -48.34 -9.42 -35.28
C SER A 5 -47.60 -9.13 -33.97
N LEU A 6 -47.58 -7.85 -33.58
CA LEU A 6 -47.05 -7.43 -32.29
C LEU A 6 -48.01 -7.82 -31.16
N ARG A 7 -47.46 -7.97 -29.95
CA ARG A 7 -48.28 -8.16 -28.75
C ARG A 7 -49.14 -6.92 -28.46
N ALA A 8 -50.40 -7.13 -28.11
CA ALA A 8 -51.38 -6.05 -27.91
C ALA A 8 -51.18 -5.26 -26.61
N ASP A 9 -50.45 -5.80 -25.64
CA ASP A 9 -50.19 -5.17 -24.34
C ASP A 9 -48.99 -4.20 -24.35
N LEU A 10 -48.26 -4.13 -25.46
CA LEU A 10 -47.11 -3.23 -25.60
C LEU A 10 -47.55 -1.76 -25.62
N GLN A 11 -46.88 -0.94 -24.82
CA GLN A 11 -47.17 0.48 -24.74
C GLN A 11 -46.04 1.28 -25.39
N LEU A 12 -46.39 2.18 -26.31
CA LEU A 12 -45.44 3.06 -26.97
C LEU A 12 -45.65 4.50 -26.49
N SER A 13 -44.58 5.14 -26.01
CA SER A 13 -44.60 6.55 -25.61
C SER A 13 -43.45 7.32 -26.25
N ALA A 14 -43.63 8.62 -26.49
CA ALA A 14 -42.53 9.48 -26.91
C ALA A 14 -41.43 9.49 -25.83
N ALA A 15 -40.16 9.47 -26.25
CA ALA A 15 -39.00 9.56 -25.37
C ALA A 15 -38.26 10.88 -25.56
N ALA A 16 -37.39 11.24 -24.61
CA ALA A 16 -36.49 12.37 -24.79
C ALA A 16 -35.63 12.18 -26.05
N PRO A 17 -35.42 13.24 -26.88
CA PRO A 17 -34.54 13.17 -28.05
C PRO A 17 -33.16 12.62 -27.69
N ALA A 18 -32.48 12.02 -28.66
CA ALA A 18 -31.08 11.66 -28.50
C ALA A 18 -30.18 12.90 -28.46
N LEU A 19 -28.91 12.71 -28.11
CA LEU A 19 -27.93 13.81 -27.96
C LEU A 19 -27.64 14.55 -29.27
N ASP A 20 -27.93 13.91 -30.42
CA ASP A 20 -27.89 14.50 -31.76
C ASP A 20 -29.19 15.23 -32.14
N GLY A 21 -30.19 15.27 -31.24
CA GLY A 21 -31.50 15.85 -31.46
C GLY A 21 -32.50 14.92 -32.16
N SER A 22 -32.11 13.69 -32.52
CA SER A 22 -33.02 12.76 -33.21
C SER A 22 -34.16 12.28 -32.30
N PRO A 23 -35.39 12.14 -32.82
CA PRO A 23 -36.53 11.71 -32.03
C PRO A 23 -36.40 10.24 -31.62
N ARG A 24 -36.84 9.93 -30.41
CA ARG A 24 -36.85 8.58 -29.83
C ARG A 24 -38.21 8.24 -29.25
N TRP A 25 -38.49 6.95 -29.15
CA TRP A 25 -39.68 6.41 -28.51
C TRP A 25 -39.30 5.33 -27.51
N THR A 26 -40.07 5.17 -26.45
CA THR A 26 -39.93 4.08 -25.47
C THR A 26 -41.03 3.06 -25.72
N LEU A 27 -40.64 1.83 -26.00
CA LEU A 27 -41.52 0.66 -26.05
C LEU A 27 -41.45 -0.06 -24.71
N ALA A 28 -42.58 -0.11 -23.99
CA ALA A 28 -42.70 -0.78 -22.71
C ALA A 28 -43.41 -2.13 -22.86
N ASP A 29 -42.80 -3.18 -22.31
CA ASP A 29 -43.41 -4.48 -22.07
C ASP A 29 -43.88 -4.54 -20.61
N PRO A 30 -45.17 -4.31 -20.33
CA PRO A 30 -45.70 -4.22 -18.97
C PRO A 30 -45.70 -5.57 -18.25
N VAL A 31 -45.70 -6.69 -18.97
CA VAL A 31 -45.72 -8.03 -18.38
C VAL A 31 -44.33 -8.39 -17.83
N ARG A 32 -43.27 -8.04 -18.56
CA ARG A 32 -41.89 -8.31 -18.15
C ARG A 32 -41.22 -7.15 -17.41
N GLY A 33 -41.87 -5.99 -17.36
CA GLY A 33 -41.31 -4.77 -16.77
C GLY A 33 -40.07 -4.27 -17.51
N ARG A 34 -40.00 -4.46 -18.83
CA ARG A 34 -38.84 -4.07 -19.66
C ARG A 34 -39.15 -2.87 -20.54
N TYR A 35 -38.15 -2.03 -20.74
CA TYR A 35 -38.26 -0.80 -21.53
C TYR A 35 -37.17 -0.79 -22.59
N PHE A 36 -37.57 -0.46 -23.82
CA PHE A 36 -36.66 -0.40 -24.96
C PHE A 36 -36.76 0.99 -25.61
N LYS A 37 -35.61 1.58 -25.95
CA LYS A 37 -35.58 2.84 -26.70
C LYS A 37 -35.46 2.55 -28.19
N LEU A 38 -36.42 3.03 -28.96
CA LEU A 38 -36.50 2.90 -30.41
C LEU A 38 -36.10 4.21 -31.07
N GLY A 39 -35.26 4.12 -32.11
CA GLY A 39 -34.89 5.25 -32.97
C GLY A 39 -35.90 5.51 -34.08
N ALA A 40 -35.69 6.58 -34.83
CA ALA A 40 -36.54 6.97 -35.96
C ALA A 40 -36.70 5.90 -37.03
N ALA A 41 -35.63 5.17 -37.36
CA ALA A 41 -35.67 4.07 -38.34
C ALA A 41 -36.65 2.95 -37.91
N ALA A 42 -36.52 2.46 -36.68
CA ALA A 42 -37.40 1.44 -36.13
C ALA A 42 -38.86 1.93 -36.05
N MET A 43 -39.08 3.19 -35.68
CA MET A 43 -40.43 3.77 -35.59
C MET A 43 -41.11 3.90 -36.95
N ARG A 44 -40.36 4.29 -38.00
CA ARG A 44 -40.89 4.36 -39.37
C ARG A 44 -41.37 2.99 -39.86
N LEU A 45 -40.65 1.92 -39.55
CA LEU A 45 -41.07 0.55 -39.85
C LEU A 45 -42.28 0.13 -39.01
N LEU A 46 -42.26 0.37 -37.70
CA LEU A 46 -43.34 -0.04 -36.78
C LEU A 46 -44.66 0.66 -37.06
N ARG A 47 -44.63 1.90 -37.55
CA ARG A 47 -45.84 2.67 -37.89
C ARG A 47 -46.64 2.01 -39.01
N HIS A 48 -45.95 1.40 -39.97
CA HIS A 48 -46.56 0.73 -41.12
C HIS A 48 -46.66 -0.79 -40.93
N TRP A 49 -46.32 -1.30 -39.74
CA TRP A 49 -46.26 -2.74 -39.45
C TRP A 49 -47.58 -3.48 -39.70
N SER A 50 -48.71 -2.78 -39.61
CA SER A 50 -50.05 -3.30 -39.90
C SER A 50 -50.25 -3.72 -41.36
N LEU A 51 -49.43 -3.26 -42.30
CA LEU A 51 -49.49 -3.65 -43.71
C LEU A 51 -49.13 -5.13 -43.93
N GLY A 52 -48.44 -5.76 -42.97
CA GLY A 52 -48.16 -7.19 -42.97
C GLY A 52 -47.12 -7.65 -44.00
N ASP A 53 -47.02 -7.06 -45.19
CA ASP A 53 -46.05 -7.46 -46.21
C ASP A 53 -44.73 -6.68 -46.06
N PRO A 54 -43.56 -7.36 -45.87
CA PRO A 54 -42.25 -6.72 -45.75
C PRO A 54 -41.95 -5.64 -46.80
N GLU A 55 -42.28 -5.92 -48.06
CA GLU A 55 -42.04 -5.02 -49.19
C GLU A 55 -42.92 -3.77 -49.11
N HIS A 56 -44.18 -3.93 -48.72
CA HIS A 56 -45.09 -2.80 -48.53
C HIS A 56 -44.73 -1.95 -47.32
N VAL A 57 -44.27 -2.57 -46.22
CA VAL A 57 -43.76 -1.85 -45.04
C VAL A 57 -42.52 -1.03 -45.37
N LEU A 58 -41.55 -1.62 -46.09
CA LEU A 58 -40.33 -0.90 -46.51
C LEU A 58 -40.65 0.27 -47.44
N ARG A 59 -41.50 0.05 -48.46
CA ARG A 59 -41.93 1.13 -49.36
C ARG A 59 -42.67 2.24 -48.63
N ALA A 60 -43.58 1.89 -47.72
CA ALA A 60 -44.31 2.87 -46.92
C ALA A 60 -43.39 3.66 -45.98
N ALA A 61 -42.47 2.99 -45.29
CA ALA A 61 -41.49 3.64 -44.42
C ALA A 61 -40.54 4.56 -45.18
N ASN A 62 -40.13 4.19 -46.41
CA ASN A 62 -39.26 4.99 -47.27
C ASN A 62 -39.97 6.19 -47.94
N ARG A 63 -41.31 6.24 -47.93
CA ARG A 63 -42.06 7.45 -48.32
C ARG A 63 -41.99 8.55 -47.25
N GLU A 64 -41.74 8.18 -45.99
CA GLU A 64 -41.52 9.14 -44.92
C GLU A 64 -40.11 9.74 -45.00
N PRO A 65 -39.93 11.03 -44.67
CA PRO A 65 -38.62 11.68 -44.68
C PRO A 65 -37.65 11.00 -43.69
N GLY A 66 -36.44 10.69 -44.16
CA GLY A 66 -35.39 10.06 -43.37
C GLY A 66 -34.39 9.31 -44.25
N LEU A 67 -33.41 8.65 -43.62
CA LEU A 67 -32.46 7.80 -44.34
C LEU A 67 -33.19 6.62 -45.01
N PRO A 68 -32.77 6.17 -46.21
CA PRO A 68 -33.38 5.01 -46.85
C PRO A 68 -33.17 3.76 -45.98
N LEU A 69 -34.23 2.98 -45.81
CA LEU A 69 -34.25 1.72 -45.07
C LEU A 69 -34.26 0.56 -46.07
N ASP A 70 -33.41 -0.43 -45.84
CA ASP A 70 -33.28 -1.63 -46.65
C ASP A 70 -33.85 -2.86 -45.93
N GLY A 71 -33.81 -4.01 -46.61
CA GLY A 71 -34.24 -5.29 -46.03
C GLY A 71 -33.48 -5.67 -44.77
N ALA A 72 -32.18 -5.32 -44.68
CA ALA A 72 -31.36 -5.59 -43.52
C ALA A 72 -31.86 -4.84 -42.27
N ALA A 73 -32.27 -3.57 -42.40
CA ALA A 73 -32.87 -2.82 -41.30
C ALA A 73 -34.18 -3.45 -40.79
N LEU A 74 -35.00 -3.99 -41.69
CA LEU A 74 -36.23 -4.70 -41.33
C LEU A 74 -35.93 -6.04 -40.63
N GLU A 75 -34.97 -6.80 -41.13
CA GLU A 75 -34.53 -8.06 -40.51
C GLU A 75 -33.96 -7.83 -39.11
N GLN A 76 -33.12 -6.80 -38.91
CA GLN A 76 -32.60 -6.43 -37.60
C GLN A 76 -33.71 -6.08 -36.62
N LEU A 77 -34.73 -5.33 -37.06
CA LEU A 77 -35.88 -5.02 -36.23
C LEU A 77 -36.69 -6.28 -35.89
N LEU A 78 -36.88 -7.18 -36.86
CA LEU A 78 -37.59 -8.44 -36.66
C LEU A 78 -36.85 -9.35 -35.66
N GLU A 79 -35.53 -9.46 -35.78
CA GLU A 79 -34.68 -10.22 -34.86
C GLU A 79 -34.73 -9.62 -33.45
N PHE A 80 -34.68 -8.29 -33.33
CA PHE A 80 -34.87 -7.59 -32.06
C PHE A 80 -36.24 -7.91 -31.42
N LEU A 81 -37.33 -7.82 -32.20
CA LEU A 81 -38.69 -8.09 -31.71
C LEU A 81 -38.86 -9.56 -31.28
N ARG A 82 -38.32 -10.52 -32.04
CA ARG A 82 -38.34 -11.95 -31.70
C ARG A 82 -37.45 -12.28 -30.51
N GLY A 83 -36.26 -11.70 -30.47
CA GLY A 83 -35.27 -11.89 -29.40
C GLY A 83 -35.84 -11.49 -28.04
N HIS A 84 -36.61 -10.39 -28.00
CA HIS A 84 -37.21 -9.86 -26.77
C HIS A 84 -38.65 -10.35 -26.47
N ASP A 85 -39.21 -11.23 -27.30
CA ASP A 85 -40.59 -11.76 -27.18
C ASP A 85 -41.68 -10.67 -27.22
N LEU A 86 -41.51 -9.71 -28.13
CA LEU A 86 -42.44 -8.60 -28.36
C LEU A 86 -43.50 -8.94 -29.42
N ILE A 87 -43.32 -10.07 -30.11
CA ILE A 87 -44.24 -10.62 -31.10
C ILE A 87 -45.30 -11.50 -30.43
N SER A 88 -46.50 -11.49 -31.00
CA SER A 88 -47.63 -12.30 -30.56
C SER A 88 -47.30 -13.80 -30.60
N ALA A 89 -47.75 -14.54 -29.59
CA ALA A 89 -47.64 -16.00 -29.52
C ALA A 89 -48.45 -16.73 -30.61
N LEU A 90 -49.25 -15.99 -31.39
CA LEU A 90 -49.95 -16.50 -32.58
C LEU A 90 -48.98 -16.86 -33.71
N ASP A 91 -47.82 -16.22 -33.78
CA ASP A 91 -46.81 -16.50 -34.80
C ASP A 91 -46.13 -17.87 -34.57
N PRO A 92 -46.08 -18.76 -35.60
CA PRO A 92 -45.50 -20.09 -35.47
C PRO A 92 -44.01 -20.08 -35.09
N SER A 93 -43.22 -19.14 -35.63
CA SER A 93 -41.78 -19.05 -35.37
C SER A 93 -41.50 -18.60 -33.94
N GLN A 94 -42.28 -17.64 -33.44
CA GLN A 94 -42.22 -17.17 -32.06
C GLN A 94 -42.61 -18.27 -31.08
N ARG A 95 -43.69 -19.03 -31.37
CA ARG A 95 -44.16 -20.13 -30.53
C ARG A 95 -43.13 -21.26 -30.42
N ALA A 96 -42.51 -21.64 -31.55
CA ALA A 96 -41.46 -22.65 -31.58
C ALA A 96 -40.23 -22.23 -30.75
N SER A 97 -39.94 -20.93 -30.66
CA SER A 97 -38.81 -20.43 -29.87
C SER A 97 -39.00 -20.59 -28.35
N TYR A 98 -40.25 -20.66 -27.85
CA TYR A 98 -40.50 -20.70 -26.41
C TYR A 98 -40.02 -21.97 -25.72
N SER A 99 -40.07 -23.14 -26.38
CA SER A 99 -39.58 -24.40 -25.80
C SER A 99 -38.07 -24.38 -25.61
N LEU A 100 -37.33 -23.90 -26.61
CA LEU A 100 -35.88 -23.69 -26.55
C LEU A 100 -35.51 -22.66 -25.49
N LYS A 101 -36.23 -21.52 -25.44
CA LYS A 101 -36.01 -20.48 -24.42
C LYS A 101 -36.34 -20.96 -23.00
N ALA A 102 -37.40 -21.75 -22.83
CA ALA A 102 -37.77 -22.34 -21.54
C ALA A 102 -36.76 -23.41 -21.10
N ALA A 103 -36.26 -24.23 -22.02
CA ALA A 103 -35.18 -25.18 -21.75
C ALA A 103 -33.87 -24.46 -21.39
N ALA A 104 -33.54 -23.37 -22.08
CA ALA A 104 -32.37 -22.53 -21.76
C ALA A 104 -32.52 -21.79 -20.41
N GLN A 105 -33.74 -21.51 -19.96
CA GLN A 105 -34.02 -20.98 -18.62
C GLN A 105 -33.93 -22.05 -17.52
N ARG A 106 -34.07 -23.34 -17.85
CA ARG A 106 -33.83 -24.45 -16.90
C ARG A 106 -32.32 -24.62 -16.71
N GLN A 107 -31.77 -23.82 -15.80
CA GLN A 107 -30.38 -23.97 -15.38
C GLN A 107 -30.21 -25.23 -14.54
N SER A 108 -29.10 -25.96 -14.74
CA SER A 108 -28.77 -27.09 -13.87
C SER A 108 -28.52 -26.60 -12.42
N LEU A 109 -28.77 -27.46 -11.42
CA LEU A 109 -28.49 -27.14 -10.01
C LEU A 109 -27.05 -26.65 -9.80
N TRP A 110 -26.08 -27.16 -10.58
CA TRP A 110 -24.69 -26.71 -10.55
C TRP A 110 -24.47 -25.34 -11.18
N GLN A 111 -25.17 -25.00 -12.26
CA GLN A 111 -25.14 -23.63 -12.84
C GLN A 111 -25.82 -22.63 -11.91
N ILE A 112 -26.89 -23.01 -11.23
CA ILE A 112 -27.55 -22.22 -10.19
C ILE A 112 -26.56 -21.99 -9.04
N LEU A 113 -25.93 -23.02 -8.49
CA LEU A 113 -24.94 -22.87 -7.41
C LEU A 113 -23.71 -22.04 -7.83
N LEU A 114 -23.21 -22.17 -9.06
CA LEU A 114 -22.03 -21.44 -9.53
C LEU A 114 -22.32 -19.99 -9.95
N HIS A 115 -23.47 -19.71 -10.58
CA HIS A 115 -23.80 -18.38 -11.10
C HIS A 115 -24.74 -17.58 -10.19
N GLN A 116 -25.65 -18.24 -9.44
CA GLN A 116 -26.52 -17.52 -8.50
C GLN A 116 -25.82 -17.18 -7.19
N TYR A 117 -24.72 -17.84 -6.78
CA TYR A 117 -23.98 -17.35 -5.59
C TYR A 117 -23.45 -15.91 -5.77
N LEU A 118 -23.18 -15.50 -7.02
CA LEU A 118 -22.66 -14.18 -7.35
C LEU A 118 -23.74 -13.10 -7.40
N PHE A 119 -24.94 -13.40 -7.89
CA PHE A 119 -26.03 -12.42 -7.96
C PHE A 119 -27.42 -13.07 -7.99
N PHE A 120 -28.18 -12.92 -6.91
CA PHE A 120 -29.61 -13.27 -6.88
C PHE A 120 -30.40 -12.25 -6.06
N ARG A 121 -31.71 -12.14 -6.36
CA ARG A 121 -32.62 -11.17 -5.71
C ARG A 121 -33.79 -11.90 -5.08
N ILE A 122 -34.05 -11.58 -3.82
CA ILE A 122 -35.24 -12.02 -3.10
C ILE A 122 -36.17 -10.80 -2.96
N PRO A 123 -37.27 -10.73 -3.74
CA PRO A 123 -38.29 -9.71 -3.53
C PRO A 123 -39.00 -10.01 -2.19
N LEU A 124 -38.91 -9.09 -1.24
CA LEU A 124 -39.51 -9.28 0.09
C LEU A 124 -40.97 -8.86 0.10
N TRP A 125 -41.29 -7.71 -0.52
CA TRP A 125 -42.63 -7.15 -0.51
C TRP A 125 -42.87 -6.14 -1.64
N ARG A 126 -44.15 -5.80 -1.88
CA ARG A 126 -44.58 -4.76 -2.81
C ARG A 126 -44.94 -3.47 -2.04
N PRO A 127 -44.10 -2.42 -2.08
CA PRO A 127 -44.23 -1.28 -1.17
C PRO A 127 -45.32 -0.28 -1.60
N ASP A 128 -45.90 -0.42 -2.80
CA ASP A 128 -46.71 0.64 -3.43
C ASP A 128 -47.92 1.07 -2.59
N ALA A 129 -48.58 0.15 -1.88
CA ALA A 129 -49.68 0.47 -0.98
C ALA A 129 -49.24 1.29 0.25
N PHE A 130 -48.06 0.99 0.81
CA PHE A 130 -47.48 1.75 1.90
C PHE A 130 -47.01 3.13 1.42
N LEU A 131 -46.33 3.19 0.29
CA LEU A 131 -45.86 4.43 -0.32
C LEU A 131 -47.04 5.37 -0.64
N ASN A 132 -48.14 4.85 -1.21
CA ASN A 132 -49.36 5.62 -1.45
C ASN A 132 -49.94 6.25 -0.17
N ARG A 133 -49.81 5.57 0.97
CA ARG A 133 -50.34 6.06 2.25
C ARG A 133 -49.43 7.11 2.88
N ALA A 134 -48.12 6.95 2.76
CA ALA A 134 -47.13 7.90 3.30
C ALA A 134 -46.90 9.12 2.41
N TRP A 135 -47.13 8.99 1.09
CA TRP A 135 -46.85 10.03 0.10
C TRP A 135 -47.52 11.38 0.38
N PRO A 136 -48.82 11.47 0.74
CA PRO A 136 -49.47 12.77 0.96
C PRO A 136 -48.81 13.63 2.05
N TRP A 137 -48.26 12.99 3.09
CA TRP A 137 -47.55 13.70 4.15
C TRP A 137 -46.18 14.21 3.67
N LEU A 138 -45.43 13.35 2.96
CA LEU A 138 -44.13 13.71 2.38
C LEU A 138 -44.25 14.76 1.26
N GLU A 139 -45.32 14.73 0.47
CA GLU A 139 -45.60 15.73 -0.56
C GLU A 139 -45.84 17.11 0.06
N ARG A 140 -46.57 17.16 1.19
CA ARG A 140 -46.89 18.41 1.89
C ARG A 140 -45.70 19.02 2.63
N PHE A 141 -44.93 18.22 3.35
CA PHE A 141 -43.86 18.71 4.23
C PHE A 141 -42.45 18.54 3.65
N GLY A 142 -42.24 17.54 2.81
CA GLY A 142 -40.93 17.16 2.26
C GLY A 142 -40.21 18.28 1.51
N PRO A 143 -40.84 19.02 0.57
CA PRO A 143 -40.15 20.09 -0.14
C PRO A 143 -39.60 21.20 0.76
N ARG A 144 -40.35 21.59 1.80
CA ARG A 144 -39.91 22.60 2.77
C ARG A 144 -38.83 22.05 3.70
N ALA A 145 -39.00 20.81 4.16
CA ALA A 145 -38.02 20.12 4.99
C ALA A 145 -36.67 19.97 4.26
N LEU A 146 -36.66 19.61 2.98
CA LEU A 146 -35.43 19.50 2.19
C LEU A 146 -34.83 20.87 1.84
N ARG A 147 -35.65 21.87 1.50
CA ARG A 147 -35.14 23.18 1.06
C ARG A 147 -34.58 24.03 2.19
N TYR A 148 -35.20 23.99 3.37
CA TYR A 148 -34.82 24.83 4.51
C TYR A 148 -34.37 23.99 5.72
N GLY A 149 -35.06 22.90 6.02
CA GLY A 149 -34.73 22.06 7.18
C GLY A 149 -33.36 21.39 7.07
N LEU A 150 -33.02 20.82 5.91
CA LEU A 150 -31.73 20.18 5.67
C LEU A 150 -30.54 21.14 5.85
N PRO A 151 -30.45 22.32 5.18
CA PRO A 151 -29.31 23.22 5.37
C PRO A 151 -29.24 23.78 6.80
N VAL A 152 -30.38 24.04 7.45
CA VAL A 152 -30.40 24.52 8.85
C VAL A 152 -29.89 23.45 9.81
N THR A 153 -30.37 22.21 9.70
CA THR A 153 -29.92 21.10 10.55
C THR A 153 -28.47 20.73 10.31
N LEU A 154 -28.01 20.74 9.06
CA LEU A 154 -26.61 20.55 8.72
C LEU A 154 -25.73 21.67 9.31
N GLY A 155 -26.10 22.93 9.09
CA GLY A 155 -25.34 24.08 9.61
C GLY A 155 -25.25 24.06 11.12
N LEU A 156 -26.35 23.78 11.82
CA LEU A 156 -26.38 23.66 13.27
C LEU A 156 -25.56 22.45 13.77
N GLY A 157 -25.71 21.28 13.15
CA GLY A 157 -24.97 20.07 13.51
C GLY A 157 -23.46 20.25 13.34
N VAL A 158 -23.02 20.79 12.20
CA VAL A 158 -21.60 21.08 11.94
C VAL A 158 -21.08 22.13 12.92
N PHE A 159 -21.83 23.20 13.19
CA PHE A 159 -21.45 24.19 14.18
C PHE A 159 -21.27 23.57 15.57
N LEU A 160 -22.22 22.77 16.05
CA LEU A 160 -22.13 22.12 17.36
C LEU A 160 -20.98 21.11 17.44
N VAL A 161 -20.76 20.30 16.40
CA VAL A 161 -19.61 19.37 16.33
C VAL A 161 -18.29 20.12 16.31
N SER A 162 -18.19 21.24 15.59
CA SER A 162 -16.97 22.06 15.56
C SER A 162 -16.61 22.62 16.95
N ARG A 163 -17.62 22.91 17.79
CA ARG A 163 -17.41 23.35 19.18
C ARG A 163 -16.90 22.24 20.10
N ASP A 164 -17.28 21.00 19.85
CA ASP A 164 -16.96 19.83 20.69
C ASP A 164 -16.10 18.80 19.91
N TRP A 165 -15.20 19.32 19.06
CA TRP A 165 -14.45 18.55 18.07
C TRP A 165 -13.57 17.46 18.70
N GLN A 166 -12.92 17.77 19.83
CA GLN A 166 -12.06 16.82 20.55
C GLN A 166 -12.85 15.59 20.99
N ARG A 167 -14.09 15.78 21.48
CA ARG A 167 -14.97 14.71 21.92
C ARG A 167 -15.51 13.88 20.75
N PHE A 168 -15.78 14.52 19.61
CA PHE A 168 -16.17 13.83 18.38
C PHE A 168 -15.08 12.87 17.91
N ILE A 169 -13.84 13.35 17.79
CA ILE A 169 -12.69 12.52 17.39
C ILE A 169 -12.40 11.44 18.43
N ALA A 170 -12.50 11.74 19.73
CA ALA A 170 -12.26 10.76 20.78
C ALA A 170 -13.21 9.55 20.74
N THR A 171 -14.37 9.67 20.07
CA THR A 171 -15.32 8.56 19.86
C THR A 171 -14.91 7.65 18.68
N PHE A 172 -14.03 8.13 17.78
CA PHE A 172 -13.63 7.42 16.57
C PHE A 172 -12.95 6.06 16.82
N PRO A 173 -12.02 5.88 17.80
CA PRO A 173 -11.45 4.58 18.10
C PRO A 173 -12.48 3.51 18.47
N HIS A 174 -13.65 3.92 18.99
CA HIS A 174 -14.72 2.99 19.37
C HIS A 174 -15.30 2.24 18.18
N LEU A 175 -15.20 2.78 16.95
CA LEU A 175 -15.59 2.10 15.71
C LEU A 175 -14.85 0.78 15.47
N PHE A 176 -13.61 0.68 15.96
CA PHE A 176 -12.77 -0.50 15.79
C PHE A 176 -12.91 -1.53 16.91
N SER A 177 -13.73 -1.25 17.93
CA SER A 177 -14.09 -2.24 18.94
C SER A 177 -15.14 -3.23 18.38
N LEU A 178 -15.20 -4.46 18.90
CA LEU A 178 -16.18 -5.46 18.45
C LEU A 178 -17.64 -4.98 18.61
N GLY A 179 -17.94 -4.34 19.75
CA GLY A 179 -19.27 -3.77 20.01
C GLY A 179 -19.59 -2.58 19.11
N GLY A 180 -18.60 -1.70 18.85
CA GLY A 180 -18.74 -0.59 17.93
C GLY A 180 -18.92 -1.03 16.48
N ALA A 181 -18.19 -2.07 16.04
CA ALA A 181 -18.34 -2.65 14.71
C ALA A 181 -19.75 -3.24 14.50
N LEU A 182 -20.31 -3.93 15.51
CA LEU A 182 -21.69 -4.42 15.46
C LEU A 182 -22.70 -3.28 15.40
N ALA A 183 -22.53 -2.24 16.24
CA ALA A 183 -23.40 -1.06 16.23
C ALA A 183 -23.32 -0.31 14.88
N PHE A 184 -22.13 -0.20 14.30
CA PHE A 184 -21.91 0.36 12.98
C PHE A 184 -22.59 -0.47 11.89
N ALA A 185 -22.53 -1.81 11.95
CA ALA A 185 -23.22 -2.68 11.02
C ALA A 185 -24.75 -2.52 11.07
N VAL A 186 -25.32 -2.41 12.28
CA VAL A 186 -26.76 -2.12 12.48
C VAL A 186 -27.12 -0.74 11.94
N ALA A 187 -26.30 0.27 12.23
CA ALA A 187 -26.49 1.62 11.71
C ALA A 187 -26.44 1.68 10.18
N LEU A 188 -25.49 0.94 9.56
CA LEU A 188 -25.36 0.81 8.12
C LEU A 188 -26.59 0.14 7.50
N PHE A 189 -27.09 -0.95 8.12
CA PHE A 189 -28.32 -1.62 7.70
C PHE A 189 -29.51 -0.65 7.68
N PHE A 190 -29.68 0.12 8.76
CA PHE A 190 -30.76 1.11 8.86
C PHE A 190 -30.60 2.23 7.82
N ALA A 191 -29.39 2.77 7.66
CA ALA A 191 -29.08 3.78 6.66
C ALA A 191 -29.42 3.31 5.24
N LYS A 192 -29.04 2.07 4.90
CA LYS A 192 -29.34 1.48 3.58
C LYS A 192 -30.82 1.19 3.37
N LEU A 193 -31.57 0.87 4.41
CA LEU A 193 -33.02 0.79 4.30
C LEU A 193 -33.63 2.16 3.97
N CYS A 194 -33.21 3.22 4.67
CA CYS A 194 -33.64 4.59 4.40
C CYS A 194 -33.25 5.07 2.99
N HIS A 195 -32.06 4.69 2.52
CA HIS A 195 -31.58 4.95 1.17
C HIS A 195 -32.54 4.40 0.10
N GLU A 196 -32.89 3.12 0.22
CA GLU A 196 -33.83 2.48 -0.72
C GLU A 196 -35.22 3.12 -0.71
N PHE A 197 -35.72 3.50 0.48
CA PHE A 197 -36.95 4.29 0.58
C PHE A 197 -36.84 5.65 -0.11
N GLY A 198 -35.67 6.29 -0.07
CA GLY A 198 -35.39 7.53 -0.79
C GLY A 198 -35.66 7.41 -2.29
N HIS A 199 -35.13 6.36 -2.93
CA HIS A 199 -35.43 6.07 -4.34
C HIS A 199 -36.92 5.79 -4.56
N ALA A 200 -37.54 4.99 -3.70
CA ALA A 200 -38.96 4.63 -3.80
C ALA A 200 -39.87 5.87 -3.75
N PHE A 201 -39.63 6.80 -2.81
CA PHE A 201 -40.43 8.02 -2.68
C PHE A 201 -40.21 8.99 -3.83
N MET A 202 -38.98 9.15 -4.33
CA MET A 202 -38.73 9.99 -5.50
C MET A 202 -39.31 9.39 -6.80
N ALA A 203 -39.28 8.06 -6.95
CA ALA A 203 -39.99 7.38 -8.03
C ALA A 203 -41.51 7.62 -7.93
N LYS A 204 -42.07 7.57 -6.71
CA LYS A 204 -43.49 7.83 -6.48
C LYS A 204 -43.89 9.26 -6.83
N ARG A 205 -43.06 10.23 -6.48
CA ARG A 205 -43.21 11.64 -6.88
C ARG A 205 -43.31 11.81 -8.39
N ALA A 206 -42.57 11.01 -9.14
CA ALA A 206 -42.55 11.02 -10.59
C ALA A 206 -43.74 10.27 -11.22
N GLY A 207 -44.68 9.76 -10.42
CA GLY A 207 -45.79 8.94 -10.89
C GLY A 207 -45.41 7.51 -11.29
N CYS A 208 -44.18 7.07 -10.98
CA CYS A 208 -43.69 5.74 -11.29
C CYS A 208 -44.20 4.71 -10.26
N ARG A 209 -44.38 3.47 -10.70
CA ARG A 209 -44.71 2.34 -9.82
C ARG A 209 -43.44 1.66 -9.32
N VAL A 210 -43.38 1.37 -8.02
CA VAL A 210 -42.29 0.59 -7.41
C VAL A 210 -42.71 -0.87 -7.38
N GLN A 211 -42.08 -1.70 -8.21
CA GLN A 211 -42.54 -3.07 -8.45
C GLN A 211 -42.27 -4.00 -7.26
N SER A 212 -41.08 -3.91 -6.68
CA SER A 212 -40.66 -4.70 -5.51
C SER A 212 -39.56 -3.99 -4.73
N MET A 213 -39.51 -4.27 -3.43
CA MET A 213 -38.35 -3.98 -2.58
C MET A 213 -37.92 -5.29 -1.92
N GLY A 214 -36.61 -5.48 -1.78
CA GLY A 214 -36.10 -6.72 -1.22
C GLY A 214 -34.61 -6.69 -0.92
N VAL A 215 -34.02 -7.88 -0.88
CA VAL A 215 -32.59 -8.07 -0.65
C VAL A 215 -31.98 -8.75 -1.87
N ALA A 216 -30.93 -8.16 -2.41
CA ALA A 216 -30.08 -8.72 -3.43
C ALA A 216 -28.77 -9.19 -2.80
N PHE A 217 -28.31 -10.39 -3.14
CA PHE A 217 -27.02 -10.89 -2.70
C PHE A 217 -26.01 -10.71 -3.81
N MET A 218 -24.91 -9.99 -3.53
CA MET A 218 -23.78 -9.83 -4.43
C MET A 218 -22.54 -10.44 -3.78
N VAL A 219 -22.04 -11.56 -4.33
CA VAL A 219 -20.95 -12.34 -3.71
C VAL A 219 -21.26 -12.69 -2.24
N LEU A 220 -22.46 -13.21 -2.00
CA LEU A 220 -23.00 -13.53 -0.66
C LEU A 220 -23.23 -12.33 0.29
N LEU A 221 -22.91 -11.10 -0.09
CA LEU A 221 -23.20 -9.91 0.71
C LEU A 221 -24.66 -9.46 0.48
N PRO A 222 -25.52 -9.43 1.51
CA PRO A 222 -26.88 -8.92 1.38
C PRO A 222 -26.87 -7.40 1.22
N MET A 223 -27.55 -6.91 0.18
CA MET A 223 -27.79 -5.49 -0.08
C MET A 223 -29.27 -5.26 -0.31
N PHE A 224 -29.83 -4.19 0.26
CA PHE A 224 -31.19 -3.81 -0.09
C PHE A 224 -31.27 -3.34 -1.55
N TYR A 225 -32.43 -3.53 -2.17
CA TYR A 225 -32.70 -2.98 -3.49
C TYR A 225 -34.16 -2.54 -3.62
N THR A 226 -34.36 -1.50 -4.40
CA THR A 226 -35.67 -1.00 -4.84
C THR A 226 -35.77 -1.09 -6.35
N ASP A 227 -36.79 -1.79 -6.84
CA ASP A 227 -37.06 -1.85 -8.27
C ASP A 227 -37.79 -0.59 -8.75
N VAL A 228 -36.99 0.37 -9.20
CA VAL A 228 -37.44 1.63 -9.84
C VAL A 228 -37.35 1.57 -11.37
N SER A 229 -37.44 0.39 -11.98
CA SER A 229 -37.34 0.24 -13.45
C SER A 229 -38.37 1.09 -14.22
N ASP A 230 -39.52 1.41 -13.63
CA ASP A 230 -40.53 2.28 -14.26
C ASP A 230 -40.05 3.74 -14.47
N ALA A 231 -38.96 4.15 -13.79
CA ALA A 231 -38.32 5.46 -13.98
C ALA A 231 -37.80 5.68 -15.42
N TRP A 232 -37.56 4.61 -16.19
CA TRP A 232 -37.16 4.70 -17.60
C TRP A 232 -38.23 5.35 -18.51
N ARG A 233 -39.50 5.44 -18.07
CA ARG A 233 -40.58 6.15 -18.79
C ARG A 233 -40.54 7.66 -18.60
N VAL A 234 -39.86 8.14 -17.56
CA VAL A 234 -39.86 9.56 -17.21
C VAL A 234 -38.98 10.30 -18.21
N ASN A 235 -39.58 11.20 -18.99
CA ASN A 235 -38.84 12.00 -19.98
C ASN A 235 -38.09 13.17 -19.36
N ASP A 236 -38.62 13.76 -18.29
CA ASP A 236 -38.00 14.89 -17.62
C ASP A 236 -36.69 14.50 -16.93
N ARG A 237 -35.62 15.20 -17.31
CA ARG A 237 -34.25 14.94 -16.84
C ARG A 237 -34.11 15.24 -15.36
N ARG A 238 -34.73 16.33 -14.90
CA ARG A 238 -34.64 16.73 -13.48
C ARG A 238 -35.34 15.71 -12.60
N THR A 239 -36.49 15.22 -13.04
CA THR A 239 -37.24 14.17 -12.33
C THR A 239 -36.45 12.87 -12.28
N ARG A 240 -35.85 12.39 -13.39
CA ARG A 240 -34.98 11.19 -13.35
C ARG A 240 -33.78 11.36 -12.42
N LEU A 241 -33.09 12.50 -12.50
CA LEU A 241 -31.97 12.81 -11.62
C LEU A 241 -32.39 12.80 -10.15
N LEU A 242 -33.59 13.31 -9.82
CA LEU A 242 -34.12 13.27 -8.45
C LEU A 242 -34.45 11.84 -8.00
N ILE A 243 -34.92 10.96 -8.89
CA ILE A 243 -35.11 9.54 -8.58
C ILE A 243 -33.77 8.90 -8.24
N GLY A 244 -32.74 9.13 -9.07
CA GLY A 244 -31.38 8.65 -8.81
C GLY A 244 -30.73 9.28 -7.57
N ALA A 245 -31.06 10.54 -7.24
CA ALA A 245 -30.56 11.21 -6.04
C ALA A 245 -31.32 10.81 -4.78
N GLY A 246 -32.46 10.12 -4.90
CA GLY A 246 -33.39 9.87 -3.81
C GLY A 246 -32.73 9.18 -2.62
N GLY A 247 -31.97 8.12 -2.85
CA GLY A 247 -31.27 7.40 -1.78
C GLY A 247 -30.20 8.24 -1.09
N VAL A 248 -29.37 8.94 -1.87
CA VAL A 248 -28.36 9.88 -1.36
C VAL A 248 -28.99 10.99 -0.52
N LEU A 249 -30.09 11.59 -0.99
CA LEU A 249 -30.80 12.64 -0.24
C LEU A 249 -31.38 12.12 1.06
N ALA A 250 -31.92 10.89 1.07
CA ALA A 250 -32.44 10.26 2.29
C ALA A 250 -31.33 9.98 3.30
N GLU A 251 -30.17 9.45 2.85
CA GLU A 251 -29.02 9.25 3.72
C GLU A 251 -28.44 10.59 4.23
N LEU A 252 -28.41 11.64 3.41
CA LEU A 252 -27.96 12.98 3.86
C LEU A 252 -28.85 13.57 4.94
N VAL A 253 -30.18 13.45 4.79
CA VAL A 253 -31.13 13.87 5.83
C VAL A 253 -30.87 13.08 7.12
N LEU A 254 -30.70 11.75 7.00
CA LEU A 254 -30.42 10.88 8.14
C LEU A 254 -29.08 11.24 8.81
N ALA A 255 -28.05 11.54 8.02
CA ALA A 255 -26.73 11.95 8.49
C ALA A 255 -26.81 13.27 9.28
N CYS A 256 -27.56 14.25 8.78
CA CYS A 256 -27.75 15.54 9.45
C CYS A 256 -28.49 15.38 10.79
N ILE A 257 -29.55 14.57 10.81
CA ILE A 257 -30.30 14.28 12.04
C ILE A 257 -29.42 13.54 13.04
N ALA A 258 -28.67 12.53 12.60
CA ALA A 258 -27.76 11.76 13.46
C ALA A 258 -26.63 12.63 14.03
N LEU A 259 -26.06 13.52 13.21
CA LEU A 259 -25.02 14.46 13.64
C LEU A 259 -25.56 15.43 14.69
N LEU A 260 -26.75 16.00 14.46
CA LEU A 260 -27.39 16.89 15.42
C LEU A 260 -27.78 16.15 16.72
N ALA A 261 -28.31 14.94 16.60
CA ALA A 261 -28.63 14.09 17.75
C ALA A 261 -27.38 13.79 18.58
N TRP A 262 -26.25 13.48 17.93
CA TRP A 262 -24.98 13.26 18.62
C TRP A 262 -24.54 14.50 19.43
N SER A 263 -24.77 15.70 18.91
CA SER A 263 -24.42 16.96 19.59
C SER A 263 -25.35 17.30 20.76
N LEU A 264 -26.60 16.83 20.74
CA LEU A 264 -27.61 17.18 21.76
C LEU A 264 -27.77 16.10 22.84
N LEU A 265 -27.41 14.85 22.53
CA LEU A 265 -27.56 13.74 23.47
C LEU A 265 -26.46 13.75 24.55
N PRO A 266 -26.81 13.42 25.81
CA PRO A 266 -25.82 13.21 26.87
C PRO A 266 -24.97 11.96 26.59
N ASP A 267 -23.87 11.82 27.32
CA ASP A 267 -23.03 10.62 27.19
C ASP A 267 -23.80 9.36 27.58
N GLY A 268 -23.74 8.37 26.69
CA GLY A 268 -24.44 7.10 26.84
C GLY A 268 -24.66 6.41 25.49
N PRO A 269 -25.37 5.26 25.50
CA PRO A 269 -25.60 4.45 24.31
C PRO A 269 -26.28 5.20 23.16
N GLY A 270 -27.19 6.13 23.48
CA GLY A 270 -27.90 6.93 22.47
C GLY A 270 -26.96 7.84 21.67
N ARG A 271 -26.02 8.50 22.34
CA ARG A 271 -25.00 9.32 21.66
C ARG A 271 -24.06 8.46 20.84
N THR A 272 -23.61 7.31 21.36
CA THR A 272 -22.78 6.38 20.59
C THR A 272 -23.52 5.87 19.35
N ALA A 273 -24.81 5.52 19.45
CA ALA A 273 -25.61 5.10 18.30
C ALA A 273 -25.76 6.23 17.26
N ALA A 274 -25.98 7.47 17.70
CA ALA A 274 -26.03 8.64 16.82
C ALA A 274 -24.69 8.89 16.11
N PHE A 275 -23.56 8.70 16.81
CA PHE A 275 -22.22 8.73 16.22
C PHE A 275 -22.07 7.64 15.15
N MET A 276 -22.38 6.38 15.47
CA MET A 276 -22.27 5.25 14.54
C MET A 276 -23.10 5.48 13.28
N LEU A 277 -24.32 6.00 13.44
CA LEU A 277 -25.21 6.33 12.32
C LEU A 277 -24.72 7.51 11.50
N ALA A 278 -24.25 8.59 12.13
CA ALA A 278 -23.66 9.73 11.43
C ALA A 278 -22.40 9.32 10.66
N SER A 279 -21.49 8.57 11.28
CA SER A 279 -20.28 8.05 10.63
C SER A 279 -20.62 7.11 9.47
N ALA A 280 -21.53 6.14 9.67
CA ALA A 280 -21.92 5.20 8.63
C ALA A 280 -22.52 5.92 7.42
N THR A 281 -23.49 6.81 7.65
CA THR A 281 -24.15 7.58 6.59
C THR A 281 -23.19 8.53 5.87
N TRP A 282 -22.39 9.34 6.57
CA TRP A 282 -21.44 10.26 5.92
C TRP A 282 -20.37 9.53 5.10
N ILE A 283 -19.76 8.49 5.66
CA ILE A 283 -18.74 7.70 4.95
C ILE A 283 -19.35 7.01 3.74
N THR A 284 -20.45 6.28 3.92
CA THR A 284 -21.04 5.51 2.81
C THR A 284 -21.67 6.40 1.75
N THR A 285 -22.34 7.49 2.11
CA THR A 285 -22.99 8.38 1.14
C THR A 285 -21.95 9.15 0.33
N LEU A 286 -21.05 9.89 0.99
CA LEU A 286 -20.12 10.77 0.30
C LEU A 286 -18.97 10.03 -0.39
N VAL A 287 -18.36 9.05 0.29
CA VAL A 287 -17.14 8.39 -0.20
C VAL A 287 -17.48 7.24 -1.14
N ILE A 288 -18.57 6.50 -0.87
CA ILE A 288 -18.93 5.30 -1.63
C ILE A 288 -20.05 5.60 -2.63
N ASN A 289 -21.23 6.06 -2.20
CA ASN A 289 -22.40 6.18 -3.08
C ASN A 289 -22.24 7.32 -4.10
N LEU A 290 -21.75 8.49 -3.70
CA LEU A 290 -21.49 9.62 -4.61
C LEU A 290 -20.26 9.40 -5.54
N ASN A 291 -19.51 8.31 -5.37
CA ASN A 291 -18.35 8.03 -6.20
C ASN A 291 -18.77 7.74 -7.65
N PRO A 292 -18.38 8.57 -8.63
CA PRO A 292 -18.82 8.41 -10.01
C PRO A 292 -18.07 7.32 -10.77
N PHE A 293 -17.01 6.72 -10.21
CA PHE A 293 -16.15 5.75 -10.90
C PHE A 293 -16.58 4.29 -10.69
N MET A 294 -17.50 4.05 -9.75
CA MET A 294 -18.11 2.76 -9.46
C MET A 294 -19.62 2.83 -9.73
N ARG A 295 -20.27 1.69 -10.04
CA ARG A 295 -21.71 1.63 -10.39
C ARG A 295 -22.63 1.80 -9.17
N PHE A 296 -22.37 2.81 -8.35
CA PHE A 296 -23.24 3.31 -7.29
C PHE A 296 -24.04 4.53 -7.80
N ASP A 297 -24.76 5.21 -6.92
CA ASP A 297 -25.67 6.30 -7.32
C ASP A 297 -24.97 7.46 -8.01
N GLY A 298 -23.75 7.81 -7.61
CA GLY A 298 -22.94 8.84 -8.23
C GLY A 298 -22.67 8.58 -9.71
N TYR A 299 -22.51 7.31 -10.09
CA TYR A 299 -22.39 6.91 -11.48
C TYR A 299 -23.70 7.11 -12.25
N PHE A 300 -24.84 6.73 -11.68
CA PHE A 300 -26.14 6.91 -12.33
C PHE A 300 -26.55 8.38 -12.41
N LEU A 301 -26.26 9.16 -11.37
CA LEU A 301 -26.41 10.62 -11.37
C LEU A 301 -25.59 11.27 -12.47
N LEU A 302 -24.32 10.86 -12.64
CA LEU A 302 -23.47 11.38 -13.70
C LEU A 302 -23.95 10.92 -15.10
N SER A 303 -24.38 9.66 -15.21
CA SER A 303 -24.96 9.08 -16.43
C SER A 303 -26.22 9.83 -16.87
N ASP A 304 -27.12 10.16 -15.95
CA ASP A 304 -28.31 10.96 -16.20
C ASP A 304 -27.98 12.43 -16.48
N PHE A 305 -27.00 13.01 -15.78
CA PHE A 305 -26.55 14.39 -15.99
C PHE A 305 -25.89 14.60 -17.36
N TRP A 306 -25.11 13.61 -17.84
CA TRP A 306 -24.51 13.62 -19.18
C TRP A 306 -25.43 13.05 -20.27
N GLU A 307 -26.56 12.45 -19.88
CA GLU A 307 -27.52 11.77 -20.77
C GLU A 307 -26.88 10.63 -21.59
N VAL A 308 -25.87 9.99 -21.02
CA VAL A 308 -25.19 8.85 -21.63
C VAL A 308 -25.65 7.58 -20.93
N ASP A 309 -26.58 6.87 -21.57
CA ASP A 309 -27.02 5.55 -21.12
C ASP A 309 -25.84 4.57 -21.15
N ASN A 310 -25.64 3.77 -20.10
CA ASN A 310 -24.50 2.83 -20.00
C ASN A 310 -23.12 3.54 -20.18
N LEU A 311 -22.93 4.64 -19.45
CA LEU A 311 -21.70 5.45 -19.43
C LEU A 311 -20.43 4.62 -19.39
N GLN A 312 -20.35 3.63 -18.50
CA GLN A 312 -19.16 2.78 -18.33
C GLN A 312 -18.81 2.00 -19.61
N GLY A 313 -19.79 1.32 -20.20
CA GLY A 313 -19.57 0.51 -21.39
C GLY A 313 -19.10 1.35 -22.58
N ARG A 314 -19.77 2.50 -22.81
CA ARG A 314 -19.47 3.42 -23.90
C ARG A 314 -18.11 4.10 -23.72
N ALA A 315 -17.81 4.59 -22.52
CA ALA A 315 -16.51 5.21 -22.22
C ALA A 315 -15.35 4.22 -22.34
N PHE A 316 -15.52 2.98 -21.84
CA PHE A 316 -14.45 1.97 -21.91
C PHE A 316 -14.20 1.51 -23.35
N ALA A 317 -15.25 1.39 -24.16
CA ALA A 317 -15.10 1.12 -25.59
C ALA A 317 -14.33 2.25 -26.31
N LEU A 318 -14.64 3.50 -25.97
CA LEU A 318 -13.96 4.67 -26.51
C LEU A 318 -12.48 4.74 -26.08
N CYS A 319 -12.16 4.43 -24.82
CA CYS A 319 -10.78 4.34 -24.32
C CYS A 319 -9.97 3.27 -25.08
N ARG A 320 -10.52 2.05 -25.23
CA ARG A 320 -9.88 0.98 -26.00
C ARG A 320 -9.65 1.37 -27.46
N TRP A 321 -10.67 1.95 -28.10
CA TRP A 321 -10.53 2.45 -29.47
C TRP A 321 -9.42 3.52 -29.57
N ARG A 322 -9.40 4.49 -28.66
CA ARG A 322 -8.40 5.57 -28.66
C ARG A 322 -6.98 5.05 -28.45
N LEU A 323 -6.81 4.06 -27.57
CA LEU A 323 -5.54 3.38 -27.35
C LEU A 323 -5.06 2.67 -28.63
N ARG A 324 -5.94 1.93 -29.30
CA ARG A 324 -5.62 1.23 -30.56
C ARG A 324 -5.27 2.19 -31.68
N GLU A 325 -6.03 3.27 -31.85
CA GLU A 325 -5.75 4.30 -32.86
C GLU A 325 -4.42 5.02 -32.59
N PHE A 326 -4.09 5.25 -31.32
CA PHE A 326 -2.82 5.85 -30.93
C PHE A 326 -1.63 4.93 -31.24
N LEU A 327 -1.73 3.64 -30.92
CA LEU A 327 -0.63 2.67 -31.08
C LEU A 327 -0.45 2.19 -32.54
N PHE A 328 -1.55 1.83 -33.21
CA PHE A 328 -1.51 1.14 -34.51
C PHE A 328 -2.07 1.98 -35.65
N GLY A 329 -2.90 2.99 -35.35
CA GLY A 329 -3.63 3.78 -36.34
C GLY A 329 -4.44 2.90 -37.28
N TYR A 330 -5.48 2.24 -36.79
CA TYR A 330 -6.32 1.42 -37.66
C TYR A 330 -7.23 2.25 -38.59
N ALA A 331 -7.34 3.56 -38.35
CA ALA A 331 -8.29 4.46 -39.02
C ALA A 331 -9.74 3.94 -38.90
N ALA A 332 -10.03 3.19 -37.84
CA ALA A 332 -11.35 2.63 -37.61
C ALA A 332 -12.31 3.75 -37.14
N PRO A 333 -13.58 3.74 -37.60
CA PRO A 333 -14.57 4.69 -37.10
C PRO A 333 -14.71 4.55 -35.59
N ALA A 334 -14.94 5.68 -34.91
CA ALA A 334 -15.23 5.65 -33.48
C ALA A 334 -16.46 4.76 -33.22
N PRO A 335 -16.51 4.02 -32.09
CA PRO A 335 -17.61 3.10 -31.81
C PRO A 335 -18.99 3.75 -31.90
N GLU A 336 -19.07 5.02 -31.48
CA GLU A 336 -20.26 5.85 -31.61
C GLU A 336 -19.83 7.30 -31.94
N PRO A 337 -20.63 8.03 -32.75
CA PRO A 337 -20.34 9.42 -33.09
C PRO A 337 -20.63 10.33 -31.88
N TRP A 338 -19.58 10.95 -31.34
CA TRP A 338 -19.68 11.89 -30.22
C TRP A 338 -19.18 13.27 -30.61
N SER A 339 -19.75 14.32 -29.99
CA SER A 339 -19.17 15.66 -30.10
C SER A 339 -17.75 15.68 -29.49
N PRO A 340 -16.81 16.50 -30.00
CA PRO A 340 -15.43 16.52 -29.52
C PRO A 340 -15.31 16.81 -28.01
N LYS A 341 -16.21 17.64 -27.48
CA LYS A 341 -16.27 17.95 -26.03
C LYS A 341 -16.70 16.73 -25.22
N MET A 342 -17.76 16.04 -25.65
CA MET A 342 -18.24 14.84 -24.95
C MET A 342 -17.24 13.70 -25.03
N GLN A 343 -16.62 13.49 -26.20
CA GLN A 343 -15.57 12.50 -26.38
C GLN A 343 -14.42 12.68 -25.37
N ARG A 344 -13.95 13.92 -25.17
CA ARG A 344 -12.92 14.21 -24.15
C ARG A 344 -13.41 13.91 -22.73
N ARG A 345 -14.63 14.29 -22.38
CA ARG A 345 -15.22 13.98 -21.05
C ARG A 345 -15.29 12.48 -20.79
N LEU A 346 -15.77 11.71 -21.77
CA LEU A 346 -15.86 10.25 -21.68
C LEU A 346 -14.48 9.59 -21.58
N LEU A 347 -13.47 10.10 -22.29
CA LEU A 347 -12.09 9.60 -22.19
C LEU A 347 -11.47 9.90 -20.82
N ILE A 348 -11.60 11.14 -20.32
CA ILE A 348 -11.09 11.54 -19.00
C ILE A 348 -11.76 10.69 -17.91
N TRP A 349 -13.08 10.58 -17.95
CA TRP A 349 -13.82 9.76 -17.00
C TRP A 349 -13.48 8.27 -17.12
N GLY A 350 -13.36 7.74 -18.35
CA GLY A 350 -13.06 6.33 -18.59
C GLY A 350 -11.69 5.90 -18.08
N TYR A 351 -10.64 6.68 -18.39
CA TYR A 351 -9.30 6.43 -17.84
C TYR A 351 -9.24 6.68 -16.34
N GLY A 352 -9.93 7.72 -15.84
CA GLY A 352 -10.07 7.96 -14.40
C GLY A 352 -10.74 6.79 -13.68
N ALA A 353 -11.78 6.20 -14.27
CA ALA A 353 -12.47 5.03 -13.73
C ALA A 353 -11.56 3.78 -13.72
N TRP A 354 -10.75 3.56 -14.76
CA TRP A 354 -9.76 2.47 -14.77
C TRP A 354 -8.72 2.63 -13.66
N LEU A 355 -8.14 3.82 -13.53
CA LEU A 355 -7.15 4.11 -12.50
C LEU A 355 -7.76 4.01 -11.09
N TRP A 356 -8.92 4.61 -10.87
CA TRP A 356 -9.63 4.54 -9.59
C TRP A 356 -9.92 3.10 -9.19
N ARG A 357 -10.43 2.28 -10.12
CA ARG A 357 -10.68 0.86 -9.86
C ARG A 357 -9.39 0.13 -9.51
N ALA A 358 -8.32 0.33 -10.27
CA ALA A 358 -7.03 -0.31 -9.97
C ALA A 358 -6.53 0.05 -8.57
N VAL A 359 -6.58 1.33 -8.18
CA VAL A 359 -6.19 1.80 -6.84
C VAL A 359 -7.11 1.24 -5.75
N LEU A 360 -8.43 1.24 -5.97
CA LEU A 360 -9.40 0.76 -5.00
C LEU A 360 -9.21 -0.73 -4.71
N PHE A 361 -9.15 -1.56 -5.75
CA PHE A 361 -8.96 -3.00 -5.61
C PHE A 361 -7.60 -3.32 -4.98
N PHE A 362 -6.52 -2.74 -5.52
CA PHE A 362 -5.18 -2.89 -4.93
C PHE A 362 -5.13 -2.46 -3.45
N GLY A 363 -5.81 -1.36 -3.10
CA GLY A 363 -5.93 -0.89 -1.72
C GLY A 363 -6.70 -1.85 -0.82
N ILE A 364 -7.78 -2.47 -1.31
CA ILE A 364 -8.52 -3.53 -0.60
C ILE A 364 -7.63 -4.76 -0.41
N ALA A 365 -6.93 -5.23 -1.44
CA ALA A 365 -6.03 -6.38 -1.33
C ALA A 365 -4.90 -6.13 -0.33
N LEU A 366 -4.30 -4.93 -0.36
CA LEU A 366 -3.27 -4.51 0.60
C LEU A 366 -3.81 -4.41 2.03
N ALA A 367 -5.01 -3.85 2.21
CA ALA A 367 -5.66 -3.78 3.51
C ALA A 367 -5.95 -5.19 4.05
N VAL A 368 -6.44 -6.11 3.22
CA VAL A 368 -6.68 -7.50 3.62
C VAL A 368 -5.38 -8.21 3.98
N TYR A 369 -4.30 -7.97 3.22
CA TYR A 369 -2.97 -8.51 3.50
C TYR A 369 -2.44 -8.09 4.88
N HIS A 370 -2.64 -6.83 5.28
CA HIS A 370 -2.15 -6.32 6.55
C HIS A 370 -3.11 -6.50 7.74
N LEU A 371 -4.43 -6.54 7.52
CA LEU A 371 -5.44 -6.54 8.59
C LEU A 371 -6.03 -7.92 8.90
N PHE A 372 -5.91 -8.89 7.99
CA PHE A 372 -6.44 -10.25 8.17
C PHE A 372 -5.30 -11.28 8.08
N PHE A 373 -5.47 -12.32 7.25
CA PHE A 373 -4.46 -13.34 7.01
C PHE A 373 -3.80 -13.15 5.65
N LYS A 374 -2.46 -13.10 5.63
CA LYS A 374 -1.65 -12.78 4.45
C LYS A 374 -2.03 -13.59 3.20
N VAL A 375 -2.36 -14.87 3.37
CA VAL A 375 -2.75 -15.77 2.26
C VAL A 375 -4.00 -15.26 1.53
N LEU A 376 -5.01 -14.74 2.23
CA LEU A 376 -6.18 -14.15 1.58
C LEU A 376 -5.80 -12.90 0.79
N GLY A 377 -4.96 -12.05 1.36
CA GLY A 377 -4.47 -10.84 0.69
C GLY A 377 -3.72 -11.18 -0.59
N ILE A 378 -2.82 -12.17 -0.55
CA ILE A 378 -2.09 -12.66 -1.73
C ILE A 378 -3.04 -13.26 -2.77
N PHE A 379 -4.00 -14.08 -2.34
CA PHE A 379 -5.01 -14.67 -3.23
C PHE A 379 -5.85 -13.58 -3.93
N LEU A 380 -6.36 -12.60 -3.17
CA LEU A 380 -7.12 -11.49 -3.73
C LEU A 380 -6.27 -10.65 -4.69
N MET A 381 -5.01 -10.35 -4.32
CA MET A 381 -4.08 -9.63 -5.19
C MET A 381 -3.85 -10.38 -6.51
N LEU A 382 -3.69 -11.71 -6.48
CA LEU A 382 -3.53 -12.53 -7.68
C LEU A 382 -4.79 -12.47 -8.57
N VAL A 383 -5.96 -12.63 -7.97
CA VAL A 383 -7.25 -12.53 -8.70
C VAL A 383 -7.41 -11.16 -9.35
N GLU A 384 -7.07 -10.09 -8.63
CA GLU A 384 -7.11 -8.71 -9.14
C GLU A 384 -6.12 -8.49 -10.27
N LEU A 385 -4.87 -8.96 -10.14
CA LEU A 385 -3.86 -8.87 -11.19
C LEU A 385 -4.33 -9.59 -12.46
N VAL A 386 -4.92 -10.78 -12.30
CA VAL A 386 -5.46 -11.56 -13.42
C VAL A 386 -6.61 -10.80 -14.08
N TRP A 387 -7.56 -10.28 -13.30
CA TRP A 387 -8.77 -9.65 -13.84
C TRP A 387 -8.54 -8.25 -14.42
N PHE A 388 -7.69 -7.42 -13.80
CA PHE A 388 -7.49 -6.02 -14.21
C PHE A 388 -6.31 -5.81 -15.16
N ILE A 389 -5.32 -6.69 -15.15
CA ILE A 389 -4.12 -6.55 -15.99
C ILE A 389 -4.09 -7.67 -17.03
N PHE A 390 -4.04 -8.93 -16.59
CA PHE A 390 -3.78 -10.05 -17.51
C PHE A 390 -4.92 -10.28 -18.52
N LEU A 391 -6.17 -10.42 -18.08
CA LEU A 391 -7.31 -10.68 -18.96
C LEU A 391 -7.56 -9.52 -19.97
N PRO A 392 -7.54 -8.24 -19.57
CA PRO A 392 -7.66 -7.13 -20.50
C PRO A 392 -6.52 -7.11 -21.52
N ILE A 393 -5.26 -7.30 -21.09
CA ILE A 393 -4.10 -7.36 -21.99
C ILE A 393 -4.25 -8.51 -23.00
N LEU A 394 -4.63 -9.71 -22.57
CA LEU A 394 -4.86 -10.83 -23.48
C LEU A 394 -6.00 -10.55 -24.47
N SER A 395 -7.09 -9.95 -24.00
CA SER A 395 -8.23 -9.60 -24.86
C SER A 395 -7.87 -8.54 -25.91
N GLU A 396 -7.01 -7.59 -25.57
CA GLU A 396 -6.46 -6.59 -26.48
C GLU A 396 -5.44 -7.21 -27.43
N TRP A 397 -4.50 -8.01 -26.92
CA TRP A 397 -3.51 -8.72 -27.72
C TRP A 397 -4.16 -9.57 -28.82
N ARG A 398 -5.18 -10.36 -28.48
CA ARG A 398 -5.95 -11.13 -29.47
C ARG A 398 -6.58 -10.24 -30.53
N GLN A 399 -7.12 -9.08 -30.12
CA GLN A 399 -7.71 -8.12 -31.07
C GLN A 399 -6.64 -7.46 -31.96
N TRP A 400 -5.48 -7.10 -31.41
CA TRP A 400 -4.37 -6.52 -32.17
C TRP A 400 -3.83 -7.53 -33.19
N TRP A 401 -3.65 -8.78 -32.77
CA TRP A 401 -3.20 -9.86 -33.65
C TRP A 401 -4.19 -10.12 -34.79
N SER A 402 -5.50 -10.15 -34.49
CA SER A 402 -6.54 -10.38 -35.50
C SER A 402 -6.64 -9.26 -36.55
N ARG A 403 -6.20 -8.04 -36.23
CA ARG A 403 -6.30 -6.85 -37.09
C ARG A 403 -4.95 -6.34 -37.59
N ARG A 404 -3.90 -7.15 -37.48
CA ARG A 404 -2.52 -6.76 -37.83
C ARG A 404 -2.37 -6.24 -39.26
N GLU A 405 -3.17 -6.72 -40.20
CA GLU A 405 -3.15 -6.33 -41.60
C GLU A 405 -3.74 -4.92 -41.85
N GLN A 406 -4.55 -4.42 -40.92
CA GLN A 406 -5.16 -3.08 -40.99
C GLN A 406 -4.28 -2.00 -40.35
N ALA A 407 -3.14 -2.37 -39.74
CA ALA A 407 -2.30 -1.44 -38.99
C ALA A 407 -1.46 -0.55 -39.92
N HIS A 408 -1.29 0.72 -39.56
CA HIS A 408 -0.35 1.60 -40.25
C HIS A 408 1.09 1.30 -39.82
N ALA A 409 1.83 0.61 -40.69
CA ALA A 409 3.24 0.20 -40.49
C ALA A 409 4.15 1.24 -39.79
N PRO A 410 4.19 2.53 -40.16
CA PRO A 410 5.08 3.50 -39.50
C PRO A 410 4.71 3.74 -38.02
N ARG A 411 3.43 3.68 -37.65
CA ARG A 411 3.01 3.80 -36.24
C ARG A 411 3.35 2.56 -35.42
N VAL A 412 3.24 1.38 -36.03
CA VAL A 412 3.66 0.12 -35.39
C VAL A 412 5.17 0.12 -35.14
N LEU A 413 5.97 0.57 -36.11
CA LEU A 413 7.42 0.71 -35.95
C LEU A 413 7.77 1.73 -34.88
N LEU A 414 7.14 2.91 -34.88
CA LEU A 414 7.38 3.93 -33.85
C LEU A 414 7.00 3.43 -32.45
N SER A 415 5.82 2.85 -32.29
CA SER A 415 5.39 2.29 -30.99
C SER A 415 6.28 1.13 -30.54
N GLY A 416 6.71 0.29 -31.47
CA GLY A 416 7.69 -0.78 -31.22
C GLY A 416 9.06 -0.25 -30.79
N LEU A 417 9.58 0.79 -31.45
CA LEU A 417 10.84 1.44 -31.09
C LEU A 417 10.77 2.15 -29.74
N VAL A 418 9.66 2.82 -29.44
CA VAL A 418 9.44 3.45 -28.13
C VAL A 418 9.39 2.39 -27.02
N LEU A 419 8.67 1.28 -27.26
CA LEU A 419 8.61 0.16 -26.31
C LEU A 419 9.99 -0.49 -26.12
N LEU A 420 10.72 -0.73 -27.21
CA LEU A 420 12.07 -1.28 -27.17
C LEU A 420 13.02 -0.34 -26.43
N GLY A 421 12.98 0.96 -26.71
CA GLY A 421 13.78 1.97 -26.01
C GLY A 421 13.49 2.00 -24.52
N LEU A 422 12.22 1.89 -24.12
CA LEU A 422 11.83 1.81 -22.71
C LEU A 422 12.34 0.52 -22.05
N LEU A 423 12.19 -0.64 -22.71
CA LEU A 423 12.68 -1.91 -22.21
C LEU A 423 14.22 -1.92 -22.10
N LEU A 424 14.93 -1.38 -23.07
CA LEU A 424 16.38 -1.23 -23.04
C LEU A 424 16.82 -0.31 -21.91
N LEU A 425 16.13 0.83 -21.70
CA LEU A 425 16.42 1.73 -20.59
C LEU A 425 16.24 1.04 -19.22
N LEU A 426 15.22 0.20 -19.08
CA LEU A 426 14.97 -0.57 -17.86
C LEU A 426 15.93 -1.75 -17.67
N ALA A 427 16.47 -2.30 -18.77
CA ALA A 427 17.40 -3.42 -18.78
C ALA A 427 18.88 -3.01 -18.74
N LEU A 428 19.21 -1.74 -19.06
CA LEU A 428 20.59 -1.27 -19.08
C LEU A 428 21.16 -1.23 -17.65
N PRO A 429 22.28 -1.94 -17.36
CA PRO A 429 22.87 -1.98 -16.04
C PRO A 429 23.73 -0.74 -15.74
N TRP A 430 23.10 0.44 -15.67
CA TRP A 430 23.82 1.71 -15.53
C TRP A 430 24.35 1.97 -14.11
N ARG A 431 23.83 1.28 -13.07
CA ARG A 431 24.26 1.47 -11.68
C ARG A 431 25.42 0.53 -11.37
N SER A 432 26.65 1.02 -11.46
CA SER A 432 27.86 0.29 -11.07
C SER A 432 28.39 0.69 -9.69
N ALA A 433 28.04 1.87 -9.19
CA ALA A 433 28.46 2.34 -7.87
C ALA A 433 27.85 1.46 -6.75
N VAL A 434 28.69 1.10 -5.79
CA VAL A 434 28.30 0.46 -4.52
C VAL A 434 28.79 1.36 -3.40
N GLU A 435 27.86 1.82 -2.57
CA GLU A 435 28.14 2.72 -1.45
C GLU A 435 28.34 1.91 -0.17
N LEU A 436 29.40 2.24 0.54
CA LEU A 436 29.82 1.57 1.77
C LEU A 436 30.04 2.62 2.87
N PRO A 437 29.20 2.68 3.90
CA PRO A 437 29.47 3.48 5.09
C PRO A 437 30.79 3.11 5.74
N THR A 438 31.66 4.08 5.97
CA THR A 438 33.05 3.84 6.41
C THR A 438 33.55 4.88 7.39
N MET A 439 34.53 4.46 8.19
CA MET A 439 35.26 5.27 9.14
C MET A 439 36.74 5.23 8.79
N LEU A 440 37.33 6.40 8.55
CA LEU A 440 38.78 6.58 8.40
C LEU A 440 39.38 6.73 9.80
N GLU A 441 40.18 5.76 10.21
CA GLU A 441 40.80 5.70 11.54
C GLU A 441 42.34 5.65 11.41
N ALA A 442 43.04 5.91 12.51
CA ALA A 442 44.47 5.59 12.59
C ALA A 442 44.70 4.06 12.53
N GLY A 443 45.86 3.64 12.01
CA GLY A 443 46.18 2.23 11.77
C GLY A 443 45.99 1.32 12.99
N ARG A 444 46.63 1.67 14.11
CA ARG A 444 46.46 0.99 15.40
C ARG A 444 46.51 2.01 16.54
N ALA A 445 45.53 1.97 17.43
CA ALA A 445 45.49 2.80 18.62
C ALA A 445 45.30 1.93 19.85
N SER A 446 46.22 2.03 20.82
CA SER A 446 46.16 1.28 22.07
C SER A 446 46.05 2.25 23.24
N ALA A 447 44.94 2.21 23.97
CA ALA A 447 44.76 2.99 25.19
C ALA A 447 45.47 2.31 26.37
N LEU A 448 46.17 3.10 27.17
CA LEU A 448 46.86 2.66 28.37
C LEU A 448 46.09 3.13 29.60
N HIS A 449 45.85 2.19 30.51
CA HIS A 449 45.11 2.39 31.75
C HIS A 449 45.97 1.99 32.94
N ALA A 450 45.68 2.54 34.12
CA ALA A 450 46.29 2.05 35.34
C ALA A 450 45.82 0.60 35.61
N PRO A 451 46.72 -0.36 35.86
CA PRO A 451 46.33 -1.75 36.10
C PRO A 451 45.62 -1.92 37.46
N VAL A 452 45.95 -1.07 38.43
CA VAL A 452 45.35 -1.00 39.77
C VAL A 452 45.23 0.48 40.19
N ALA A 453 44.49 0.75 41.27
CA ALA A 453 44.49 2.08 41.88
C ALA A 453 45.91 2.44 42.34
N ALA A 454 46.46 3.47 41.73
CA ALA A 454 47.86 3.85 41.90
C ALA A 454 48.02 5.37 41.79
N ARG A 455 49.14 5.87 42.29
CA ARG A 455 49.54 7.26 42.25
C ARG A 455 50.61 7.45 41.17
N VAL A 456 50.58 8.58 40.48
CA VAL A 456 51.61 8.94 39.49
C VAL A 456 52.94 9.18 40.21
N LYS A 457 53.97 8.42 39.86
CA LYS A 457 55.33 8.61 40.36
C LYS A 457 56.12 9.53 39.43
N THR A 458 56.15 9.21 38.13
CA THR A 458 56.78 10.04 37.10
C THR A 458 56.04 9.91 35.77
N VAL A 459 56.07 10.98 34.99
CA VAL A 459 55.54 11.02 33.62
C VAL A 459 56.72 11.33 32.71
N ASN A 460 57.09 10.38 31.85
CA ASN A 460 58.30 10.46 31.03
C ASN A 460 58.02 10.96 29.61
N VAL A 461 56.76 11.24 29.27
CA VAL A 461 56.33 11.61 27.92
C VAL A 461 55.42 12.82 27.89
N HIS A 462 55.39 13.48 26.73
CA HIS A 462 54.44 14.56 26.43
C HIS A 462 53.50 14.16 25.28
N ASP A 463 52.36 14.85 25.17
CA ASP A 463 51.43 14.65 24.07
C ASP A 463 52.11 14.97 22.73
N GLY A 464 51.91 14.10 21.73
CA GLY A 464 52.52 14.18 20.40
C GLY A 464 53.93 13.57 20.27
N GLN A 465 54.54 13.10 21.35
CA GLN A 465 55.88 12.48 21.31
C GLN A 465 55.87 11.14 20.56
N VAL A 466 56.88 10.90 19.72
CA VAL A 466 57.10 9.60 19.06
C VAL A 466 57.83 8.67 20.03
N VAL A 467 57.31 7.45 20.20
CA VAL A 467 57.83 6.45 21.14
C VAL A 467 58.05 5.11 20.45
N ALA A 468 59.05 4.36 20.92
CA ALA A 468 59.34 3.01 20.44
C ALA A 468 58.58 1.95 21.26
N GLN A 469 58.42 0.75 20.69
CA GLN A 469 57.82 -0.37 21.42
C GLN A 469 58.63 -0.70 22.69
N GLY A 470 57.95 -0.85 23.83
CA GLY A 470 58.55 -1.22 25.11
C GLY A 470 59.10 -0.05 25.95
N GLU A 471 59.11 1.16 25.39
CA GLU A 471 59.54 2.39 26.07
C GLU A 471 58.61 2.72 27.25
N VAL A 472 59.17 3.13 28.39
CA VAL A 472 58.41 3.42 29.62
C VAL A 472 57.84 4.84 29.55
N LEU A 473 56.51 4.93 29.49
CA LEU A 473 55.79 6.19 29.32
C LEU A 473 55.46 6.84 30.66
N ILE A 474 54.91 6.06 31.59
CA ILE A 474 54.44 6.53 32.90
C ILE A 474 54.83 5.50 33.95
N GLU A 475 55.44 5.95 35.04
CA GLU A 475 55.65 5.14 36.23
C GLU A 475 54.57 5.43 37.26
N LEU A 476 53.91 4.37 37.72
CA LEU A 476 52.94 4.42 38.80
C LEU A 476 53.51 3.77 40.06
N GLU A 477 53.00 4.18 41.21
CA GLU A 477 53.29 3.57 42.50
C GLU A 477 51.98 3.29 43.25
N SER A 478 51.92 2.18 43.97
CA SER A 478 50.76 1.83 44.79
C SER A 478 51.23 1.48 46.20
N PRO A 479 51.08 2.40 47.16
CA PRO A 479 51.45 2.16 48.56
C PRO A 479 50.79 0.91 49.16
N ASP A 480 49.56 0.61 48.74
CA ASP A 480 48.82 -0.58 49.16
C ASP A 480 49.48 -1.86 48.64
N LEU A 481 49.91 -1.87 47.37
CA LEU A 481 50.60 -3.00 46.77
C LEU A 481 51.96 -3.22 47.43
N ASP A 482 52.71 -2.14 47.67
CA ASP A 482 53.99 -2.18 48.38
C ASP A 482 53.82 -2.76 49.80
N SER A 483 52.79 -2.30 50.52
CA SER A 483 52.47 -2.76 51.87
C SER A 483 52.08 -4.23 51.89
N ARG A 484 51.19 -4.67 50.99
CA ARG A 484 50.80 -6.08 50.84
C ARG A 484 52.00 -6.96 50.51
N GLN A 485 52.84 -6.54 49.57
CA GLN A 485 54.04 -7.28 49.19
C GLN A 485 54.99 -7.44 50.38
N ALA A 486 55.13 -6.41 51.22
CA ALA A 486 55.93 -6.47 52.45
C ALA A 486 55.33 -7.40 53.52
N ILE A 487 54.00 -7.42 53.69
CA ILE A 487 53.29 -8.31 54.61
C ILE A 487 53.48 -9.77 54.18
N VAL A 488 53.17 -10.11 52.93
CA VAL A 488 53.32 -11.47 52.39
C VAL A 488 54.78 -11.93 52.46
N ARG A 489 55.74 -11.03 52.22
CA ARG A 489 57.17 -11.34 52.39
C ARG A 489 57.52 -11.74 53.84
N ARG A 490 56.93 -11.07 54.84
CA ARG A 490 57.11 -11.44 56.25
C ARG A 490 56.42 -12.77 56.57
N GLU A 491 55.26 -13.02 56.00
CA GLU A 491 54.54 -14.29 56.16
C GLU A 491 55.35 -15.47 55.60
N ILE A 492 55.92 -15.32 54.39
CA ILE A 492 56.87 -16.29 53.83
C ILE A 492 58.01 -16.58 54.81
N GLN A 493 58.60 -15.54 55.43
CA GLN A 493 59.67 -15.72 56.41
C GLN A 493 59.20 -16.50 57.65
N ILE A 494 58.00 -16.21 58.16
CA ILE A 494 57.42 -16.92 59.31
C ILE A 494 57.18 -18.40 58.96
N GLN A 495 56.56 -18.69 57.81
CA GLN A 495 56.30 -20.06 57.37
C GLN A 495 57.62 -20.83 57.15
N GLN A 496 58.63 -20.21 56.56
CA GLN A 496 59.97 -20.80 56.42
C GLN A 496 60.62 -21.12 57.77
N LEU A 497 60.47 -20.25 58.78
CA LEU A 497 60.97 -20.50 60.13
C LEU A 497 60.21 -21.64 60.83
N GLN A 498 58.89 -21.72 60.65
CA GLN A 498 58.06 -22.82 61.18
C GLN A 498 58.45 -24.16 60.54
N MET A 499 58.64 -24.18 59.22
CA MET A 499 59.08 -25.37 58.47
C MET A 499 60.45 -25.87 58.97
N ARG A 500 61.41 -24.97 59.21
CA ARG A 500 62.72 -25.31 59.81
C ARG A 500 62.60 -25.89 61.22
N ARG A 501 61.62 -25.43 62.02
CA ARG A 501 61.37 -25.93 63.38
C ARG A 501 60.75 -27.33 63.38
N GLN A 502 59.87 -27.65 62.43
CA GLN A 502 59.18 -28.95 62.35
C GLN A 502 60.09 -30.09 61.88
N ALA A 503 61.13 -29.81 61.10
CA ALA A 503 62.09 -30.81 60.61
C ALA A 503 62.84 -31.59 61.73
N GLY A 504 62.72 -31.19 63.00
CA GLY A 504 63.38 -31.84 64.15
C GLY A 504 62.47 -32.59 65.13
N ARG A 505 61.15 -32.74 64.90
CA ARG A 505 60.21 -33.43 65.84
C ARG A 505 59.26 -34.38 65.11
N SER A 506 59.19 -35.65 65.55
CA SER A 506 58.35 -36.70 64.92
C SER A 506 56.85 -36.56 65.17
N GLU A 507 56.42 -35.84 66.22
CA GLU A 507 55.00 -35.69 66.60
C GLU A 507 54.20 -34.76 65.67
N THR A 508 54.86 -33.89 64.89
CA THR A 508 54.22 -32.86 64.03
C THR A 508 54.29 -33.17 62.54
N ALA A 509 54.55 -34.43 62.15
CA ALA A 509 54.72 -34.82 60.74
C ALA A 509 53.50 -34.53 59.85
N ALA A 510 52.28 -34.58 60.41
CA ALA A 510 51.05 -34.24 59.68
C ALA A 510 50.90 -32.74 59.37
N ASP A 511 51.50 -31.87 60.20
CA ASP A 511 51.42 -30.41 60.02
C ASP A 511 52.41 -29.88 58.98
N ALA A 512 53.44 -30.67 58.63
CA ALA A 512 54.48 -30.26 57.68
C ALA A 512 53.89 -29.99 56.28
N GLY A 513 52.98 -30.85 55.81
CA GLY A 513 52.29 -30.64 54.53
C GLY A 513 51.41 -29.39 54.51
N ILE A 514 50.81 -29.03 55.65
CA ILE A 514 49.98 -27.82 55.79
C ILE A 514 50.87 -26.56 55.72
N VAL A 515 52.02 -26.56 56.41
CA VAL A 515 52.97 -25.43 56.38
C VAL A 515 53.60 -25.29 55.00
N GLU A 516 53.94 -26.39 54.33
CA GLU A 516 54.45 -26.38 52.96
C GLU A 516 53.42 -25.80 51.98
N GLN A 517 52.15 -26.20 52.08
CA GLN A 517 51.06 -25.66 51.27
C GLN A 517 50.88 -24.16 51.49
N ARG A 518 50.87 -23.69 52.75
CA ARG A 518 50.77 -22.25 53.07
C ARG A 518 51.97 -21.46 52.56
N LEU A 519 53.18 -22.02 52.64
CA LEU A 519 54.37 -21.40 52.08
C LEU A 519 54.26 -21.27 50.56
N ALA A 520 53.80 -22.33 49.88
CA ALA A 520 53.60 -22.32 48.43
C ALA A 520 52.55 -21.26 48.01
N GLU A 521 51.45 -21.15 48.75
CA GLU A 521 50.41 -20.14 48.55
C GLU A 521 50.96 -18.71 48.71
N ALA A 522 51.67 -18.44 49.81
CA ALA A 522 52.27 -17.13 50.06
C ALA A 522 53.35 -16.76 49.01
N VAL A 523 54.15 -17.73 48.56
CA VAL A 523 55.13 -17.51 47.48
C VAL A 523 54.44 -17.22 46.15
N ALA A 524 53.34 -17.92 45.83
CA ALA A 524 52.56 -17.65 44.63
C ALA A 524 51.93 -16.25 44.68
N GLU A 525 51.37 -15.85 45.83
CA GLU A 525 50.83 -14.50 46.05
C GLU A 525 51.92 -13.44 45.89
N TYR A 526 53.10 -13.63 46.50
CA TYR A 526 54.23 -12.70 46.36
C TYR A 526 54.66 -12.53 44.90
N ARG A 527 54.72 -13.62 44.12
CA ARG A 527 55.02 -13.57 42.68
C ARG A 527 53.93 -12.82 41.91
N GLY A 528 52.65 -13.02 42.26
CA GLY A 528 51.53 -12.28 41.69
C GLY A 528 51.62 -10.78 41.96
N LEU A 529 51.91 -10.39 43.20
CA LEU A 529 52.12 -8.99 43.58
C LEU A 529 53.33 -8.37 42.89
N ALA A 530 54.44 -9.12 42.76
CA ALA A 530 55.62 -8.66 42.01
C ALA A 530 55.29 -8.40 40.52
N ALA A 531 54.55 -9.30 39.87
CA ALA A 531 54.10 -9.11 38.49
C ALA A 531 53.13 -7.92 38.34
N GLN A 532 52.24 -7.69 39.31
CA GLN A 532 51.38 -6.50 39.31
C GLN A 532 52.18 -5.21 39.48
N ARG A 533 53.23 -5.24 40.32
CA ARG A 533 54.16 -4.11 40.49
C ARG A 533 54.88 -3.77 39.18
N GLU A 534 55.33 -4.76 38.43
CA GLU A 534 55.96 -4.51 37.12
C GLU A 534 54.99 -3.86 36.12
N ARG A 535 53.69 -4.20 36.18
CA ARG A 535 52.65 -3.57 35.35
C ARG A 535 52.39 -2.11 35.70
N LEU A 536 52.85 -1.62 36.85
CA LEU A 536 52.80 -0.18 37.19
C LEU A 536 53.76 0.65 36.31
N LEU A 537 54.71 0.00 35.63
CA LEU A 537 55.50 0.62 34.57
C LEU A 537 54.74 0.51 33.25
N LEU A 538 54.02 1.57 32.89
CA LEU A 538 53.24 1.60 31.65
C LEU A 538 54.17 1.78 30.46
N ARG A 539 54.26 0.74 29.63
CA ARG A 539 55.10 0.70 28.44
C ARG A 539 54.30 0.84 27.15
N ALA A 540 54.91 1.42 26.13
CA ALA A 540 54.31 1.49 24.80
C ALA A 540 54.16 0.07 24.19
N PRO A 541 52.94 -0.36 23.81
CA PRO A 541 52.73 -1.71 23.27
C PRO A 541 53.26 -1.89 21.84
N HIS A 542 53.40 -0.79 21.09
CA HIS A 542 53.94 -0.71 19.74
C HIS A 542 54.58 0.68 19.54
N GLY A 543 55.33 0.85 18.44
CA GLY A 543 55.83 2.18 18.06
C GLY A 543 54.71 3.09 17.57
N GLY A 544 54.82 4.39 17.81
CA GLY A 544 53.81 5.37 17.40
C GLY A 544 53.93 6.72 18.10
N LYS A 545 52.91 7.56 17.96
CA LYS A 545 52.78 8.83 18.66
C LYS A 545 51.88 8.71 19.88
N VAL A 546 52.33 9.27 20.99
CA VAL A 546 51.53 9.42 22.22
C VAL A 546 50.46 10.50 21.97
N ARG A 547 49.20 10.17 22.26
CA ARG A 547 48.04 11.06 22.11
C ARG A 547 47.12 10.93 23.32
N ASP A 548 46.24 11.90 23.50
CA ASP A 548 45.24 11.95 24.58
C ASP A 548 45.86 11.74 25.97
N LEU A 549 47.04 12.33 26.22
CA LEU A 549 47.62 12.31 27.56
C LEU A 549 46.68 13.01 28.54
N LEU A 550 46.29 12.34 29.62
CA LEU A 550 45.31 12.82 30.58
C LEU A 550 45.71 14.23 31.08
N PRO A 551 44.85 15.24 30.94
CA PRO A 551 45.16 16.59 31.40
C PRO A 551 45.47 16.61 32.90
N GLN A 552 46.50 17.36 33.28
CA GLN A 552 46.93 17.51 34.68
C GLN A 552 47.39 16.18 35.31
N LEU A 553 48.06 15.32 34.55
CA LEU A 553 48.75 14.14 35.08
C LEU A 553 50.00 14.57 35.86
N THR A 554 49.81 15.07 37.08
CA THR A 554 50.88 15.53 37.96
C THR A 554 51.39 14.42 38.87
N VAL A 555 52.67 14.50 39.24
CA VAL A 555 53.27 13.63 40.25
C VAL A 555 52.47 13.70 41.54
N GLY A 556 52.16 12.56 42.14
CA GLY A 556 51.37 12.46 43.36
C GLY A 556 49.85 12.37 43.16
N ARG A 557 49.34 12.46 41.93
CA ARG A 557 47.90 12.30 41.65
C ARG A 557 47.47 10.84 41.69
N TRP A 558 46.34 10.55 42.34
CA TRP A 558 45.71 9.23 42.34
C TRP A 558 44.90 8.98 41.06
N LEU A 559 45.00 7.75 40.53
CA LEU A 559 44.39 7.32 39.27
C LEU A 559 43.45 6.13 39.47
N SER A 560 42.36 6.15 38.71
CA SER A 560 41.41 5.03 38.58
C SER A 560 41.86 4.06 37.50
N THR A 561 41.48 2.78 37.63
CA THR A 561 41.71 1.75 36.60
C THR A 561 40.86 1.95 35.35
N LYS A 562 39.79 2.74 35.43
CA LYS A 562 38.86 3.00 34.32
C LYS A 562 39.32 4.14 33.42
N ASP A 563 40.17 5.03 33.92
CA ASP A 563 40.54 6.24 33.19
C ASP A 563 41.64 5.93 32.16
N PRO A 564 41.46 6.29 30.88
CA PRO A 564 42.53 6.21 29.90
C PRO A 564 43.56 7.29 30.22
N LEU A 565 44.80 6.88 30.49
CA LEU A 565 45.87 7.80 30.85
C LEU A 565 46.54 8.40 29.63
N THR A 566 46.70 7.60 28.58
CA THR A 566 47.22 8.02 27.27
C THR A 566 46.91 6.95 26.23
N ARG A 567 47.08 7.27 24.94
CA ARG A 567 46.98 6.35 23.81
C ARG A 567 48.26 6.37 23.01
N VAL A 568 48.70 5.20 22.56
CA VAL A 568 49.78 5.08 21.58
C VAL A 568 49.15 4.80 20.22
N VAL A 569 49.39 5.68 19.25
CA VAL A 569 48.78 5.65 17.91
C VAL A 569 49.86 5.42 16.87
N GLU A 570 49.76 4.32 16.13
CA GLU A 570 50.65 3.99 15.01
C GLU A 570 50.43 4.96 13.84
N ASP A 571 51.52 5.34 13.16
CA ASP A 571 51.41 6.18 11.95
C ASP A 571 50.82 5.37 10.79
N GLY A 572 49.88 5.99 10.07
CA GLY A 572 49.12 5.38 8.99
C GLY A 572 47.61 5.47 9.22
N ALA A 573 46.86 5.37 8.13
CA ALA A 573 45.40 5.40 8.16
C ALA A 573 44.84 4.08 7.66
N ARG A 574 43.70 3.67 8.23
CA ARG A 574 42.95 2.50 7.79
C ARG A 574 41.49 2.86 7.60
N LEU A 575 40.83 2.16 6.68
CA LEU A 575 39.40 2.29 6.45
C LEU A 575 38.70 1.00 6.81
N ARG A 576 37.65 1.15 7.62
CA ARG A 576 36.74 0.07 8.01
C ARG A 576 35.32 0.54 7.78
N GLY A 577 34.49 -0.33 7.27
CA GLY A 577 33.08 -0.04 7.05
C GLY A 577 32.26 -1.30 6.96
N TYR A 578 31.02 -1.14 6.51
CA TYR A 578 30.05 -2.22 6.46
C TYR A 578 29.36 -2.26 5.10
N LEU A 579 29.27 -3.46 4.52
CA LEU A 579 28.60 -3.73 3.26
C LEU A 579 27.26 -4.39 3.53
N ALA A 580 26.19 -3.82 2.98
CA ALA A 580 24.88 -4.41 3.06
C ALA A 580 24.84 -5.73 2.27
N GLU A 581 24.14 -6.74 2.79
CA GLU A 581 23.98 -8.05 2.15
C GLU A 581 23.50 -7.96 0.69
N ALA A 582 22.61 -7.02 0.38
CA ALA A 582 22.07 -6.80 -0.97
C ALA A 582 23.14 -6.44 -2.00
N GLU A 583 24.26 -5.86 -1.55
CA GLU A 583 25.36 -5.37 -2.38
C GLU A 583 26.56 -6.32 -2.40
N LEU A 584 26.58 -7.34 -1.53
CA LEU A 584 27.70 -8.27 -1.33
C LEU A 584 28.17 -8.95 -2.63
N TRP A 585 27.23 -9.38 -3.46
CA TRP A 585 27.53 -10.07 -4.73
C TRP A 585 28.08 -9.14 -5.83
N ARG A 586 27.99 -7.82 -5.65
CA ARG A 586 28.40 -6.84 -6.67
C ARG A 586 29.88 -6.50 -6.60
N VAL A 587 30.54 -6.81 -5.50
CA VAL A 587 31.90 -6.35 -5.21
C VAL A 587 32.75 -7.55 -4.79
N SER A 588 33.98 -7.58 -5.29
CA SER A 588 34.99 -8.56 -4.90
C SER A 588 36.23 -7.86 -4.32
N PRO A 589 37.01 -8.56 -3.46
CA PRO A 589 38.32 -8.08 -3.05
C PRO A 589 39.16 -7.64 -4.27
N GLY A 590 39.81 -6.49 -4.16
CA GLY A 590 40.52 -5.82 -5.25
C GLY A 590 39.71 -4.71 -5.95
N ALA A 591 38.41 -4.57 -5.68
CA ALA A 591 37.59 -3.48 -6.24
C ALA A 591 38.13 -2.11 -5.83
N SER A 592 38.36 -1.24 -6.82
CA SER A 592 38.79 0.14 -6.60
C SER A 592 37.62 1.07 -6.33
N GLY A 593 37.85 2.10 -5.52
CA GLY A 593 36.87 3.14 -5.26
C GLY A 593 37.49 4.39 -4.68
N ARG A 594 36.63 5.25 -4.16
CA ARG A 594 37.05 6.49 -3.48
C ARG A 594 36.31 6.64 -2.16
N PHE A 595 37.05 6.95 -1.11
CA PHE A 595 36.50 7.43 0.15
C PHE A 595 36.15 8.91 0.02
N ILE A 596 34.93 9.26 0.39
CA ILE A 596 34.42 10.62 0.43
C ILE A 596 34.00 10.88 1.87
N ALA A 597 34.69 11.80 2.55
CA ALA A 597 34.33 12.20 3.91
C ALA A 597 33.02 12.99 3.91
N ASP A 598 32.28 12.92 5.02
CA ASP A 598 31.08 13.74 5.25
C ASP A 598 31.42 15.24 5.30
N ASP A 599 32.63 15.56 5.75
CA ASP A 599 33.17 16.92 5.71
C ASP A 599 33.76 17.20 4.32
N PRO A 600 33.14 18.10 3.53
CA PRO A 600 33.56 18.40 2.16
C PRO A 600 34.92 19.12 2.09
N MET A 601 35.50 19.54 3.21
CA MET A 601 36.85 20.11 3.25
C MET A 601 37.95 19.06 3.04
N HIS A 602 37.64 17.78 3.14
CA HIS A 602 38.60 16.71 2.91
C HIS A 602 38.51 16.20 1.45
N PRO A 603 39.65 16.07 0.74
CA PRO A 603 39.66 15.53 -0.61
C PRO A 603 39.28 14.05 -0.62
N ALA A 604 38.70 13.58 -1.72
CA ALA A 604 38.34 12.18 -1.89
C ALA A 604 39.59 11.31 -2.10
N ILE A 605 39.75 10.28 -1.28
CA ILE A 605 40.95 9.43 -1.19
C ILE A 605 40.75 8.15 -2.02
N ALA A 606 41.74 7.77 -2.82
CA ALA A 606 41.69 6.51 -3.57
C ALA A 606 41.89 5.29 -2.66
N VAL A 607 40.99 4.31 -2.78
CA VAL A 607 40.96 3.14 -1.91
C VAL A 607 40.73 1.87 -2.70
N GLN A 608 41.14 0.74 -2.12
CA GLN A 608 40.88 -0.58 -2.66
C GLN A 608 40.29 -1.47 -1.56
N LEU A 609 39.27 -2.24 -1.92
CA LEU A 609 38.69 -3.22 -1.02
C LEU A 609 39.69 -4.36 -0.82
N SER A 610 40.15 -4.56 0.41
CA SER A 610 41.10 -5.62 0.75
C SER A 610 40.38 -6.92 1.06
N GLU A 611 39.34 -6.86 1.88
CA GLU A 611 38.66 -8.05 2.40
C GLU A 611 37.23 -7.71 2.83
N ILE A 612 36.34 -8.70 2.73
CA ILE A 612 35.00 -8.68 3.30
C ILE A 612 34.88 -9.89 4.23
N ASP A 613 34.32 -9.68 5.40
CA ASP A 613 34.06 -10.75 6.36
C ASP A 613 33.10 -11.79 5.74
N THR A 614 33.33 -13.07 6.01
CA THR A 614 32.51 -14.16 5.47
C THR A 614 31.12 -14.24 6.10
N ASN A 615 31.00 -13.77 7.34
CA ASN A 615 29.77 -13.79 8.11
C ASN A 615 29.28 -12.36 8.38
N GLY A 616 27.97 -12.19 8.42
CA GLY A 616 27.36 -10.94 8.84
C GLY A 616 27.74 -10.61 10.29
N VAL A 617 27.94 -9.33 10.56
CA VAL A 617 28.30 -8.83 11.88
C VAL A 617 27.05 -8.77 12.75
N ALA A 618 27.12 -9.38 13.93
CA ALA A 618 26.01 -9.37 14.89
C ALA A 618 25.76 -7.97 15.50
N TYR A 619 26.82 -7.18 15.67
CA TYR A 619 26.77 -5.85 16.25
C TYR A 619 27.69 -4.87 15.49
N VAL A 620 27.23 -3.66 15.25
CA VAL A 620 28.03 -2.62 14.59
C VAL A 620 28.95 -2.00 15.64
N ASP A 621 30.26 -2.27 15.54
CA ASP A 621 31.27 -1.72 16.46
C ASP A 621 31.49 -0.21 16.28
N GLN A 622 31.30 0.30 15.06
CA GLN A 622 31.48 1.72 14.75
C GLN A 622 30.19 2.49 14.98
N GLU A 623 29.99 2.91 16.23
CA GLU A 623 28.81 3.67 16.68
C GLU A 623 28.54 4.93 15.84
N ALA A 624 29.56 5.58 15.29
CA ALA A 624 29.37 6.76 14.43
C ALA A 624 28.60 6.47 13.11
N LEU A 625 28.53 5.20 12.70
CA LEU A 625 27.83 4.76 11.49
C LEU A 625 26.38 4.33 11.76
N THR A 626 25.95 4.26 13.01
CA THR A 626 24.60 3.79 13.38
C THR A 626 23.56 4.90 13.30
N SER A 627 22.31 4.53 13.00
CA SER A 627 21.22 5.48 12.74
C SER A 627 20.84 6.37 13.92
N ASP A 628 20.98 5.89 15.14
CA ASP A 628 20.77 6.68 16.36
C ASP A 628 21.88 7.71 16.60
N HIS A 629 23.05 7.53 16.01
CA HIS A 629 24.13 8.51 15.92
C HIS A 629 24.16 9.27 14.58
N HIS A 630 23.01 9.35 13.89
CA HIS A 630 22.86 10.02 12.58
C HIS A 630 23.76 9.41 11.48
N GLY A 631 24.14 8.15 11.62
CA GLY A 631 24.82 7.36 10.60
C GLY A 631 23.83 6.64 9.66
N PRO A 632 24.32 6.08 8.55
CA PRO A 632 23.47 5.48 7.52
C PRO A 632 22.99 4.05 7.85
N ILE A 633 23.58 3.36 8.83
CA ILE A 633 23.24 1.97 9.16
C ILE A 633 22.08 1.94 10.15
N ALA A 634 20.93 1.44 9.73
CA ALA A 634 19.78 1.26 10.61
C ALA A 634 20.06 0.16 11.65
N VAL A 635 19.99 0.52 12.94
CA VAL A 635 20.21 -0.41 14.05
C VAL A 635 19.05 -0.38 15.06
N ARG A 636 18.90 -1.48 15.80
CA ARG A 636 18.08 -1.61 16.99
C ARG A 636 19.00 -1.92 18.17
N ARG A 637 18.75 -1.32 19.32
CA ARG A 637 19.51 -1.61 20.55
C ARG A 637 18.98 -2.87 21.21
N ASP A 638 19.87 -3.79 21.58
CA ASP A 638 19.53 -4.96 22.39
C ASP A 638 19.34 -4.60 23.88
N GLN A 639 19.04 -5.58 24.73
CA GLN A 639 18.89 -5.36 26.18
C GLN A 639 20.17 -4.83 26.86
N HIS A 640 21.33 -4.99 26.22
CA HIS A 640 22.64 -4.54 26.69
C HIS A 640 23.11 -3.26 25.97
N GLN A 641 22.22 -2.55 25.27
CA GLN A 641 22.51 -1.32 24.51
C GLN A 641 23.51 -1.51 23.34
N ARG A 642 23.69 -2.73 22.83
CA ARG A 642 24.53 -2.97 21.65
C ARG A 642 23.75 -2.74 20.36
N ALA A 643 24.41 -2.18 19.35
CA ALA A 643 23.81 -1.85 18.06
C ALA A 643 23.64 -3.09 17.16
N GLU A 644 22.48 -3.73 17.19
CA GLU A 644 22.11 -4.82 16.29
C GLU A 644 21.60 -4.26 14.95
N PRO A 645 22.19 -4.60 13.80
CA PRO A 645 21.75 -4.05 12.52
C PRO A 645 20.40 -4.63 12.08
N VAL A 646 19.52 -3.78 11.55
CA VAL A 646 18.16 -4.19 11.10
C VAL A 646 18.21 -5.05 9.83
N GLN A 647 19.26 -4.87 9.02
CA GLN A 647 19.57 -5.66 7.84
C GLN A 647 20.97 -6.24 8.01
N ALA A 648 21.25 -7.43 7.48
CA ALA A 648 22.57 -8.04 7.59
C ALA A 648 23.65 -7.13 6.96
N GLN A 649 24.71 -6.88 7.74
CA GLN A 649 25.87 -6.09 7.37
C GLN A 649 27.12 -6.95 7.46
N TYR A 650 28.04 -6.81 6.52
CA TYR A 650 29.30 -7.54 6.47
C TYR A 650 30.45 -6.56 6.67
N GLY A 651 31.38 -6.86 7.58
CA GLY A 651 32.55 -6.02 7.80
C GLY A 651 33.42 -5.96 6.55
N ALA A 652 33.84 -4.76 6.16
CA ALA A 652 34.68 -4.54 5.00
C ALA A 652 35.93 -3.75 5.40
N ARG A 653 37.09 -4.27 5.00
CA ARG A 653 38.41 -3.65 5.23
C ARG A 653 38.94 -3.10 3.93
N LEU A 654 39.35 -1.84 3.94
CA LEU A 654 39.90 -1.17 2.76
C LEU A 654 41.31 -0.67 3.01
N SER A 655 42.17 -0.85 2.01
CA SER A 655 43.49 -0.26 1.95
C SER A 655 43.41 1.10 1.24
N ILE A 656 44.26 2.01 1.69
CA ILE A 656 44.41 3.32 1.09
C ILE A 656 45.56 3.24 0.09
N LEU A 657 45.34 3.69 -1.14
CA LEU A 657 46.34 3.61 -2.23
C LEU A 657 47.31 4.79 -2.22
N GLU A 658 46.92 5.90 -1.58
CA GLU A 658 47.70 7.13 -1.47
C GLU A 658 48.30 7.27 -0.07
N ASN A 659 49.48 7.89 0.02
CA ASN A 659 50.15 8.11 1.31
C ASN A 659 49.41 9.20 2.10
N THR A 660 48.39 8.78 2.86
CA THR A 660 47.47 9.67 3.58
C THR A 660 47.96 9.88 5.01
N PRO A 661 48.03 11.13 5.51
CA PRO A 661 48.41 11.39 6.89
C PRO A 661 47.42 10.75 7.86
N THR A 662 47.93 10.31 9.02
CA THR A 662 47.11 9.78 10.11
C THR A 662 46.06 10.82 10.52
N PRO A 663 44.75 10.50 10.50
CA PRO A 663 43.72 11.46 10.87
C PRO A 663 43.82 11.79 12.36
N VAL A 664 43.63 13.07 12.72
CA VAL A 664 43.67 13.52 14.13
C VAL A 664 42.47 12.97 14.91
N GLN A 665 41.33 12.87 14.25
CA GLN A 665 40.10 12.26 14.77
C GLN A 665 39.52 11.33 13.70
N PRO A 666 38.81 10.25 14.08
CA PRO A 666 38.15 9.39 13.10
C PRO A 666 37.20 10.19 12.20
N LEU A 667 37.33 10.05 10.87
CA LEU A 667 36.53 10.80 9.90
C LEU A 667 35.48 9.89 9.25
N ARG A 668 34.21 10.28 9.38
CA ARG A 668 33.08 9.54 8.81
C ARG A 668 32.92 9.88 7.35
N GLY A 669 32.56 8.87 6.56
CA GLY A 669 32.30 9.06 5.15
C GLY A 669 31.75 7.81 4.49
N ILE A 670 31.67 7.87 3.17
CA ILE A 670 31.19 6.80 2.32
C ILE A 670 32.28 6.44 1.33
N VAL A 671 32.60 5.16 1.22
CA VAL A 671 33.37 4.66 0.09
C VAL A 671 32.42 4.31 -1.04
N VAL A 672 32.70 4.84 -2.23
CA VAL A 672 32.02 4.45 -3.46
C VAL A 672 32.95 3.51 -4.23
N LEU A 673 32.61 2.22 -4.23
CA LEU A 673 33.32 1.17 -4.96
C LEU A 673 32.73 1.00 -6.37
N GLN A 674 33.58 0.63 -7.32
CA GLN A 674 33.13 0.15 -8.63
C GLN A 674 32.72 -1.33 -8.51
N GLY A 675 31.42 -1.59 -8.49
CA GLY A 675 30.84 -2.93 -8.51
C GLY A 675 30.29 -3.32 -9.89
N SER A 676 29.81 -4.55 -10.01
CA SER A 676 29.10 -5.01 -11.19
C SER A 676 27.82 -4.19 -11.41
N GLY A 677 27.58 -3.81 -12.66
CA GLY A 677 26.41 -3.02 -13.05
C GLY A 677 25.09 -3.75 -12.78
N GLU A 678 24.10 -3.01 -12.29
CA GLU A 678 22.75 -3.52 -12.06
C GLU A 678 21.69 -2.70 -12.81
N SER A 679 20.74 -3.40 -13.44
CA SER A 679 19.60 -2.81 -14.14
C SER A 679 18.38 -2.67 -13.23
N LEU A 680 17.46 -1.76 -13.56
CA LEU A 680 16.24 -1.55 -12.75
C LEU A 680 15.36 -2.81 -12.70
N LEU A 681 15.28 -3.56 -13.81
CA LEU A 681 14.59 -4.86 -13.84
C LEU A 681 15.29 -5.89 -12.96
N GLY A 682 16.63 -5.90 -12.95
CA GLY A 682 17.43 -6.78 -12.08
C GLY A 682 17.17 -6.52 -10.59
N VAL A 683 17.15 -5.24 -10.18
CA VAL A 683 16.82 -4.85 -8.79
C VAL A 683 15.42 -5.32 -8.42
N ALA A 684 14.43 -5.04 -9.28
CA ALA A 684 13.03 -5.39 -9.01
C ALA A 684 12.85 -6.91 -8.89
N TRP A 685 13.44 -7.68 -9.81
CA TRP A 685 13.38 -9.14 -9.78
C TRP A 685 14.03 -9.71 -8.52
N ARG A 686 15.23 -9.25 -8.14
CA ARG A 686 15.90 -9.72 -6.93
C ARG A 686 15.16 -9.37 -5.66
N ARG A 687 14.59 -8.17 -5.56
CA ARG A 687 13.74 -7.79 -4.42
C ARG A 687 12.51 -8.68 -4.35
N LEU A 688 11.85 -8.97 -5.47
CA LEU A 688 10.71 -9.89 -5.52
C LEU A 688 11.11 -11.31 -5.14
N ALA A 689 12.26 -11.80 -5.61
CA ALA A 689 12.78 -13.11 -5.25
C ALA A 689 13.12 -13.19 -3.75
N ALA A 690 13.81 -12.19 -3.20
CA ALA A 690 14.14 -12.09 -1.77
C ALA A 690 12.88 -11.99 -0.89
N LEU A 691 11.88 -11.23 -1.31
CA LEU A 691 10.56 -11.20 -0.68
C LEU A 691 9.87 -12.56 -0.73
N GLY A 692 9.93 -13.23 -1.89
CA GLY A 692 9.39 -14.58 -2.08
C GLY A 692 10.01 -15.59 -1.12
N VAL A 693 11.33 -15.60 -0.99
CA VAL A 693 12.05 -16.47 -0.05
C VAL A 693 11.66 -16.14 1.39
N ARG A 694 11.74 -14.87 1.79
CA ARG A 694 11.42 -14.39 3.14
C ARG A 694 9.98 -14.70 3.57
N GLU A 695 9.00 -14.55 2.66
CA GLU A 695 7.59 -14.85 2.94
C GLU A 695 7.27 -16.35 2.76
N SER A 696 8.10 -17.13 2.07
CA SER A 696 7.95 -18.59 1.95
C SER A 696 8.41 -19.37 3.18
N GLY A 697 9.04 -18.70 4.16
CA GLY A 697 9.41 -19.30 5.44
C GLY A 697 10.55 -20.32 5.37
N PHE A 698 11.37 -20.28 4.31
CA PHE A 698 12.62 -21.04 4.18
C PHE A 698 13.85 -20.17 4.44
#